data_AF-B8BXC3-F1
#
_entry.id   AF-B8BXC3-F1
#
_cell.length_a   1.000
_cell.length_b   1.000
_cell.length_c   1.000
_cell.angle_alpha   90.00
_cell.angle_beta   90.00
_cell.angle_gamma   90.00
#
_symmetry.space_group_name_H-M   'P 1'
#
loop_
_entity.id
_entity.type
_entity.pdbx_description
1 polymer ?
#
loop_
_entity_poly.entity_id
_entity_poly.type
_entity_poly.pdbx_seq_one_letter_code
_entity_poly.pdbx_strand_id
1 'polypeptide(L)'
;MSNETPTTNKNDEETPPSSSRDVPIREISFPIDDDNNTLPSELSALITHHYQPLQGDNNLYGSSHRHSHPTGEQTSPTGDGSGNTQTSHISRKAFQFAAFLGFLSIGILLYADVVANMNSAAKNSQVEMDAWDAENPGVRGMIVESHDNGKKGSKNKTKASKNEKEGEAKKKGIDKKQDKDAHATKADKEVVAKGANDDDDSPVIDGDTNDEYQEPDTDDDNDEVFINPKRRAEPKLIPFDVISSATDNNDNKQKPDLKQMDIPIAKSRCPYVLQTFQQQNGGVTNMAFLREKYIAQSVDPNVFYRATALLFWKDFGAGHWGSDQHKSIDLDELVSLNEARYEDGTPLSPMSTWTWITGDQHLSNFGAWRNRGGEVVFSVNDFDEAAIFDFQVDVLRIAVSICNHGFTNGFSVDQVTEALEAFTYVYVKTAIDYVGGDTALVYELTADTSTGILRDFLSDVESKKSQIKQLGKFTEVGKDGVRRFMLNDVTRLEDVPKELEDKIRTEIASTRYGASMMKMGWKVRGWDDDFFTVLDVARRVGSGIGSYGVDRFYVLLKGEDTSTDEPDASVILDIKYEPTSAVSRVLDNDTKAWYSDMFKNEADRAAQAQRRLTSYTDPFVGWIELDGQPYNVRQRSPWKNSFELEQLTNYRAFEEFIEQIAVATATSHVRGTVSKSPGQFKHVIKVLLAGDRNRRRWSNNVAKIALNYRNQVLLDFNCFKEYVYENFPPTTS
;
A
#
# COMPACT_ATOMS: atom_id res chain seq x y z
N MET A 1 -25.20 -25.69 59.69
CA MET A 1 -26.66 -25.86 59.60
C MET A 1 -26.97 -25.96 58.12
N SER A 2 -26.82 -27.18 57.58
CA SER A 2 -27.89 -28.11 57.16
C SER A 2 -28.38 -27.76 55.73
N ASN A 3 -27.78 -28.37 54.70
CA ASN A 3 -28.15 -29.65 54.06
C ASN A 3 -29.52 -29.60 53.37
N GLU A 4 -29.56 -29.83 52.05
CA GLU A 4 -30.20 -31.01 51.40
C GLU A 4 -30.25 -30.87 49.86
N THR A 5 -29.60 -31.81 49.16
CA THR A 5 -30.09 -32.49 47.94
C THR A 5 -30.82 -33.79 48.38
N PRO A 6 -31.46 -34.65 47.53
CA PRO A 6 -31.59 -34.71 46.05
C PRO A 6 -33.02 -35.12 45.56
N THR A 7 -33.25 -35.35 44.26
CA THR A 7 -33.85 -36.61 43.73
C THR A 7 -33.97 -36.66 42.19
N THR A 8 -33.80 -37.87 41.67
CA THR A 8 -33.69 -38.35 40.28
C THR A 8 -34.96 -39.06 39.78
N ASN A 9 -35.21 -39.09 38.46
CA ASN A 9 -35.71 -40.24 37.67
C ASN A 9 -35.57 -39.91 36.17
N LYS A 10 -34.73 -40.55 35.35
CA LYS A 10 -34.72 -41.91 34.76
C LYS A 10 -35.84 -42.22 33.74
N ASN A 11 -35.36 -42.33 32.48
CA ASN A 11 -35.71 -43.23 31.37
C ASN A 11 -37.07 -43.10 30.64
N ASP A 12 -37.02 -42.91 29.31
CA ASP A 12 -37.30 -43.99 28.35
C ASP A 12 -36.79 -43.65 26.92
N GLU A 13 -36.27 -44.68 26.25
CA GLU A 13 -35.81 -44.72 24.85
C GLU A 13 -36.99 -44.81 23.87
N GLU A 14 -36.89 -44.17 22.69
CA GLU A 14 -37.19 -44.78 21.37
C GLU A 14 -36.80 -43.83 20.22
N THR A 15 -36.25 -44.39 19.14
CA THR A 15 -35.78 -43.70 17.91
C THR A 15 -36.81 -43.86 16.75
N PRO A 16 -36.53 -43.39 15.52
CA PRO A 16 -36.98 -42.15 14.88
C PRO A 16 -38.17 -42.34 13.89
N PRO A 17 -38.62 -41.27 13.19
CA PRO A 17 -38.56 -41.40 11.73
C PRO A 17 -38.16 -40.14 10.97
N SER A 18 -37.58 -40.37 9.80
CA SER A 18 -37.40 -39.42 8.70
C SER A 18 -38.75 -38.98 8.11
N SER A 19 -38.85 -37.73 7.67
CA SER A 19 -39.36 -37.39 6.33
C SER A 19 -39.36 -35.88 6.08
N SER A 20 -38.89 -35.54 4.89
CA SER A 20 -39.10 -34.28 4.18
C SER A 20 -40.55 -33.78 4.23
N ARG A 21 -40.75 -32.47 4.40
CA ARG A 21 -41.75 -31.67 3.67
C ARG A 21 -41.64 -30.18 4.00
N ASP A 22 -41.55 -29.40 2.92
CA ASP A 22 -41.71 -27.95 2.85
C ASP A 22 -43.00 -27.45 3.52
N VAL A 23 -42.92 -26.37 4.30
CA VAL A 23 -44.05 -25.49 4.68
C VAL A 23 -43.50 -24.06 4.92
N PRO A 24 -44.21 -22.98 4.54
CA PRO A 24 -43.63 -21.76 3.96
C PRO A 24 -43.40 -20.62 4.95
N ILE A 25 -42.65 -19.63 4.45
CA ILE A 25 -42.39 -18.31 5.05
C ILE A 25 -43.71 -17.69 5.52
N ARG A 26 -43.86 -17.50 6.83
CA ARG A 26 -44.88 -16.62 7.42
C ARG A 26 -44.38 -15.19 7.31
N GLU A 27 -45.11 -14.36 6.57
CA GLU A 27 -45.05 -12.91 6.75
C GLU A 27 -45.48 -12.59 8.18
N ILE A 28 -44.57 -12.02 8.96
CA ILE A 28 -44.87 -11.43 10.26
C ILE A 28 -45.22 -9.97 9.97
N SER A 29 -46.51 -9.67 9.98
CA SER A 29 -47.01 -8.30 10.00
C SER A 29 -46.87 -7.74 11.42
N PHE A 30 -46.11 -6.66 11.58
CA PHE A 30 -46.02 -5.92 12.84
C PHE A 30 -47.19 -4.91 12.93
N PRO A 31 -47.85 -4.76 14.09
CA PRO A 31 -48.80 -3.68 14.32
C PRO A 31 -48.05 -2.36 14.41
N ILE A 32 -48.51 -1.37 13.64
CA ILE A 32 -48.07 0.02 13.74
C ILE A 32 -48.75 0.62 14.97
N ASP A 33 -47.97 0.93 16.00
CA ASP A 33 -48.33 1.92 17.01
C ASP A 33 -47.59 3.22 16.66
N ASP A 34 -48.37 4.27 16.41
CA ASP A 34 -47.92 5.64 16.22
C ASP A 34 -47.37 6.17 17.55
N ASP A 35 -46.04 6.37 17.64
CA ASP A 35 -45.43 7.55 18.25
C ASP A 35 -43.89 7.49 18.13
N ASN A 36 -43.34 8.45 17.35
CA ASN A 36 -41.96 8.95 17.33
C ASN A 36 -40.80 7.98 17.65
N ASN A 37 -40.28 7.29 16.62
CA ASN A 37 -38.84 7.19 16.36
C ASN A 37 -38.60 6.58 14.97
N THR A 38 -38.48 7.41 13.94
CA THR A 38 -38.01 6.99 12.62
C THR A 38 -36.50 7.17 12.53
N LEU A 39 -35.78 6.06 12.34
CA LEU A 39 -34.43 6.02 11.78
C LEU A 39 -34.35 6.90 10.51
N PRO A 40 -33.27 7.66 10.29
CA PRO A 40 -33.07 8.36 9.03
C PRO A 40 -33.03 7.35 7.88
N SER A 41 -33.82 7.61 6.82
CA SER A 41 -33.93 6.78 5.61
C SER A 41 -32.60 6.54 4.87
N GLU A 42 -31.54 7.24 5.24
CA GLU A 42 -30.19 7.14 4.69
C GLU A 42 -29.47 5.85 5.15
N LEU A 43 -29.74 5.35 6.36
CA LEU A 43 -29.11 4.13 6.90
C LEU A 43 -29.71 2.83 6.31
N SER A 44 -31.00 2.84 5.96
CA SER A 44 -31.68 1.65 5.41
C SER A 44 -31.24 1.33 3.96
N ALA A 45 -30.83 2.34 3.20
CA ALA A 45 -30.34 2.17 1.84
C ALA A 45 -28.95 1.48 1.78
N LEU A 46 -28.13 1.63 2.83
CA LEU A 46 -26.83 0.94 2.94
C LEU A 46 -26.98 -0.53 3.34
N ILE A 47 -27.94 -0.87 4.19
CA ILE A 47 -28.12 -2.23 4.73
C ILE A 47 -28.69 -3.20 3.67
N THR A 48 -29.40 -2.71 2.65
CA THR A 48 -30.20 -3.58 1.77
C THR A 48 -29.46 -4.10 0.52
N HIS A 49 -28.20 -3.71 0.23
CA HIS A 49 -27.57 -3.99 -1.08
C HIS A 49 -26.15 -4.59 -1.05
N HIS A 50 -25.85 -5.43 -0.06
CA HIS A 50 -24.67 -6.30 -0.10
C HIS A 50 -25.07 -7.77 -0.21
N TYR A 51 -25.36 -8.21 -1.44
CA TYR A 51 -25.02 -9.53 -2.02
C TYR A 51 -25.75 -9.68 -3.38
N GLN A 52 -25.17 -9.18 -4.46
CA GLN A 52 -25.40 -9.73 -5.81
C GLN A 52 -24.14 -9.53 -6.67
N PRO A 53 -23.61 -10.58 -7.32
CA PRO A 53 -22.52 -10.44 -8.28
C PRO A 53 -23.02 -9.77 -9.57
N LEU A 54 -22.14 -8.95 -10.16
CA LEU A 54 -22.29 -8.32 -11.46
C LEU A 54 -22.68 -9.36 -12.53
N GLN A 55 -23.94 -9.39 -12.94
CA GLN A 55 -24.33 -9.96 -14.22
C GLN A 55 -24.23 -8.83 -15.26
N GLY A 56 -23.28 -8.97 -16.19
CA GLY A 56 -23.20 -8.10 -17.35
C GLY A 56 -24.38 -8.36 -18.28
N ASP A 57 -25.04 -7.28 -18.69
CA ASP A 57 -26.08 -7.27 -19.71
C ASP A 57 -25.52 -7.73 -21.06
N ASN A 58 -25.80 -8.98 -21.42
CA ASN A 58 -25.72 -9.46 -22.81
C ASN A 58 -27.15 -9.67 -23.33
N ASN A 59 -27.74 -8.60 -23.86
CA ASN A 59 -28.94 -8.66 -24.67
C ASN A 59 -28.72 -7.84 -25.94
N LEU A 60 -28.22 -8.49 -26.99
CA LEU A 60 -28.45 -8.13 -28.38
C LEU A 60 -28.07 -9.32 -29.26
N TYR A 61 -29.12 -10.02 -29.72
CA TYR A 61 -29.29 -10.82 -30.95
C TYR A 61 -30.16 -12.04 -30.66
N GLY A 62 -31.47 -11.85 -30.84
CA GLY A 62 -32.40 -12.96 -30.99
C GLY A 62 -32.33 -13.53 -32.41
N SER A 63 -32.33 -14.86 -32.54
CA SER A 63 -33.27 -15.56 -33.42
C SER A 63 -33.24 -17.08 -33.19
N SER A 64 -34.40 -17.57 -32.77
CA SER A 64 -35.02 -18.88 -33.07
C SER A 64 -34.14 -20.09 -33.44
N HIS A 65 -34.24 -21.18 -32.66
CA HIS A 65 -34.93 -22.40 -33.11
C HIS A 65 -35.15 -23.41 -31.96
N ARG A 66 -36.36 -23.97 -31.95
CA ARG A 66 -36.85 -25.05 -31.09
C ARG A 66 -36.13 -26.38 -31.43
N HIS A 67 -35.84 -27.22 -30.43
CA HIS A 67 -36.62 -28.44 -30.12
C HIS A 67 -35.84 -29.46 -29.26
N SER A 68 -36.46 -29.81 -28.12
CA SER A 68 -36.63 -31.14 -27.50
C SER A 68 -35.42 -32.06 -27.22
N HIS A 69 -35.25 -32.35 -25.93
CA HIS A 69 -34.75 -33.62 -25.37
C HIS A 69 -35.60 -34.83 -25.79
N PRO A 70 -35.04 -36.05 -25.78
CA PRO A 70 -35.22 -36.99 -24.66
C PRO A 70 -33.91 -37.74 -24.28
N THR A 71 -33.54 -37.89 -23.00
CA THR A 71 -33.82 -39.00 -22.05
C THR A 71 -33.73 -40.43 -22.62
N GLY A 72 -32.87 -41.26 -22.00
CA GLY A 72 -32.86 -42.73 -22.09
C GLY A 72 -31.45 -43.28 -21.82
N GLU A 73 -31.09 -43.62 -20.57
CA GLU A 73 -31.24 -44.92 -19.88
C GLU A 73 -30.03 -45.86 -20.06
N GLN A 74 -29.62 -46.46 -18.95
CA GLN A 74 -28.45 -47.31 -18.75
C GLN A 74 -28.54 -48.65 -19.49
N THR A 75 -27.40 -49.20 -19.91
CA THR A 75 -27.02 -50.60 -19.68
C THR A 75 -25.54 -50.83 -20.06
N SER A 76 -24.76 -51.39 -19.13
CA SER A 76 -23.53 -52.15 -19.42
C SER A 76 -23.91 -53.61 -19.75
N PRO A 77 -23.13 -54.35 -20.55
CA PRO A 77 -22.11 -55.22 -19.92
C PRO A 77 -20.83 -55.51 -20.75
N THR A 78 -19.75 -55.77 -20.00
CA THR A 78 -18.59 -56.66 -20.21
C THR A 78 -18.21 -57.19 -21.61
N GLY A 79 -16.93 -57.08 -21.98
CA GLY A 79 -16.30 -57.93 -23.00
C GLY A 79 -14.86 -57.50 -23.35
N ASP A 80 -13.90 -58.35 -23.02
CA ASP A 80 -12.45 -58.24 -23.17
C ASP A 80 -11.98 -58.40 -24.65
N GLY A 81 -10.82 -57.84 -25.03
CA GLY A 81 -10.21 -58.11 -26.34
C GLY A 81 -9.34 -57.02 -26.98
N SER A 82 -8.02 -57.20 -26.87
CA SER A 82 -6.90 -56.49 -27.49
C SER A 82 -6.96 -56.23 -29.01
N GLY A 83 -6.43 -55.07 -29.47
CA GLY A 83 -5.88 -54.95 -30.84
C GLY A 83 -5.81 -53.53 -31.46
N ASN A 84 -4.57 -53.05 -31.65
CA ASN A 84 -4.09 -52.03 -32.60
C ASN A 84 -4.37 -50.52 -32.40
N THR A 85 -3.37 -49.88 -31.79
CA THR A 85 -2.94 -48.49 -31.95
C THR A 85 -2.25 -48.24 -33.30
N GLN A 86 -2.80 -47.36 -34.15
CA GLN A 86 -2.08 -46.40 -35.00
C GLN A 86 -3.07 -45.80 -36.02
N THR A 87 -3.86 -44.80 -35.62
CA THR A 87 -4.58 -43.89 -36.55
C THR A 87 -5.15 -42.64 -35.88
N SER A 88 -5.15 -42.52 -34.55
CA SER A 88 -5.77 -41.39 -33.84
C SER A 88 -4.88 -40.16 -33.60
N HIS A 89 -3.57 -40.24 -33.81
CA HIS A 89 -2.66 -39.12 -33.52
C HIS A 89 -2.54 -38.06 -34.63
N ILE A 90 -2.85 -38.40 -35.89
CA ILE A 90 -2.76 -37.46 -37.03
C ILE A 90 -4.00 -36.55 -37.08
N SER A 91 -5.17 -37.04 -36.65
CA SER A 91 -6.43 -36.26 -36.63
C SER A 91 -6.48 -35.22 -35.52
N ARG A 92 -5.95 -35.51 -34.31
CA ARG A 92 -5.94 -34.54 -33.19
C ARG A 92 -4.99 -33.35 -33.41
N LYS A 93 -3.80 -33.59 -34.00
CA LYS A 93 -2.85 -32.50 -34.31
C LYS A 93 -3.37 -31.58 -35.42
N ALA A 94 -4.07 -32.13 -36.42
CA ALA A 94 -4.70 -31.33 -37.47
C ALA A 94 -5.84 -30.43 -36.92
N PHE A 95 -6.64 -30.95 -35.97
CA PHE A 95 -7.71 -30.17 -35.34
C PHE A 95 -7.19 -29.08 -34.41
N GLN A 96 -6.13 -29.36 -33.64
CA GLN A 96 -5.46 -28.35 -32.79
C GLN A 96 -4.77 -27.26 -33.62
N PHE A 97 -4.18 -27.61 -34.78
CA PHE A 97 -3.56 -26.64 -35.68
C PHE A 97 -4.60 -25.74 -36.38
N ALA A 98 -5.73 -26.30 -36.80
CA ALA A 98 -6.83 -25.52 -37.36
C ALA A 98 -7.47 -24.57 -36.32
N ALA A 99 -7.63 -25.02 -35.07
CA ALA A 99 -8.10 -24.17 -33.98
C ALA A 99 -7.11 -23.01 -33.70
N PHE A 100 -5.80 -23.29 -33.68
CA PHE A 100 -4.78 -22.28 -33.48
C PHE A 100 -4.77 -21.20 -34.59
N LEU A 101 -4.93 -21.61 -35.85
CA LEU A 101 -5.07 -20.68 -36.98
C LEU A 101 -6.35 -19.84 -36.90
N GLY A 102 -7.46 -20.42 -36.39
CA GLY A 102 -8.70 -19.70 -36.13
C GLY A 102 -8.53 -18.62 -35.05
N PHE A 103 -7.87 -18.94 -33.94
CA PHE A 103 -7.58 -17.97 -32.88
C PHE A 103 -6.61 -16.86 -33.33
N LEU A 104 -5.60 -17.20 -34.13
CA LEU A 104 -4.68 -16.20 -34.69
C LEU A 104 -5.40 -15.23 -35.64
N SER A 105 -6.35 -15.73 -36.43
CA SER A 105 -7.14 -14.91 -37.36
C SER A 105 -8.09 -13.96 -36.64
N ILE A 106 -8.71 -14.41 -35.54
CA ILE A 106 -9.55 -13.57 -34.67
C ILE A 106 -8.70 -12.52 -33.94
N GLY A 107 -7.50 -12.89 -33.48
CA GLY A 107 -6.56 -11.96 -32.84
C GLY A 107 -6.10 -10.84 -33.79
N ILE A 108 -5.83 -11.16 -35.06
CA ILE A 108 -5.45 -10.17 -36.08
C ILE A 108 -6.61 -9.20 -36.39
N LEU A 109 -7.85 -9.68 -36.43
CA LEU A 109 -9.03 -8.84 -36.65
C LEU A 109 -9.29 -7.91 -35.45
N LEU A 110 -9.18 -8.42 -34.23
CA LEU A 110 -9.32 -7.61 -33.01
C LEU A 110 -8.21 -6.55 -32.89
N TYR A 111 -6.97 -6.91 -33.26
CA TYR A 111 -5.86 -5.96 -33.28
C TYR A 111 -6.07 -4.85 -34.32
N ALA A 112 -6.61 -5.18 -35.50
CA ALA A 112 -6.93 -4.20 -36.54
C ALA A 112 -8.02 -3.22 -36.08
N ASP A 113 -9.07 -3.69 -35.39
CA ASP A 113 -10.13 -2.84 -34.83
C ASP A 113 -9.61 -1.93 -33.70
N VAL A 114 -8.72 -2.43 -32.84
CA VAL A 114 -8.08 -1.61 -31.79
C VAL A 114 -7.21 -0.51 -32.42
N VAL A 115 -6.40 -0.84 -33.42
CA VAL A 115 -5.56 0.14 -34.13
C VAL A 115 -6.40 1.17 -34.89
N ALA A 116 -7.53 0.76 -35.47
CA ALA A 116 -8.47 1.68 -36.13
C ALA A 116 -9.12 2.65 -35.11
N ASN A 117 -9.52 2.16 -33.94
CA ASN A 117 -10.07 2.98 -32.86
C ASN A 117 -9.03 3.94 -32.27
N MET A 118 -7.78 3.51 -32.08
CA MET A 118 -6.70 4.38 -31.61
C MET A 118 -6.39 5.50 -32.62
N ASN A 119 -6.39 5.19 -33.92
CA ASN A 119 -6.19 6.21 -34.97
C ASN A 119 -7.37 7.19 -35.08
N SER A 120 -8.59 6.74 -34.79
CA SER A 120 -9.77 7.63 -34.72
C SER A 120 -9.71 8.53 -33.49
N ALA A 121 -9.31 8.00 -32.33
CA ALA A 121 -9.12 8.76 -31.11
C ALA A 121 -8.01 9.82 -31.27
N ALA A 122 -6.87 9.46 -31.85
CA ALA A 122 -5.78 10.40 -32.12
C ALA A 122 -6.19 11.53 -33.08
N LYS A 123 -7.04 11.25 -34.08
CA LYS A 123 -7.62 12.28 -34.95
C LYS A 123 -8.57 13.22 -34.21
N ASN A 124 -9.41 12.69 -33.32
CA ASN A 124 -10.32 13.52 -32.52
C ASN A 124 -9.55 14.38 -31.52
N SER A 125 -8.52 13.84 -30.86
CA SER A 125 -7.65 14.61 -29.96
C SER A 125 -6.87 15.70 -30.69
N GLN A 126 -6.45 15.48 -31.94
CA GLN A 126 -5.80 16.52 -32.75
C GLN A 126 -6.78 17.64 -33.13
N VAL A 127 -8.03 17.30 -33.45
CA VAL A 127 -9.08 18.31 -33.74
C VAL A 127 -9.43 19.13 -32.50
N GLU A 128 -9.48 18.50 -31.31
CA GLU A 128 -9.69 19.19 -30.04
C GLU A 128 -8.49 20.06 -29.64
N MET A 129 -7.25 19.60 -29.90
CA MET A 129 -6.04 20.42 -29.72
C MET A 129 -6.02 21.62 -30.67
N ASP A 130 -6.38 21.44 -31.94
CA ASP A 130 -6.41 22.52 -32.93
C ASP A 130 -7.53 23.55 -32.60
N ALA A 131 -8.66 23.09 -32.03
CA ALA A 131 -9.73 23.95 -31.53
C ALA A 131 -9.30 24.73 -30.27
N TRP A 132 -8.60 24.07 -29.34
CA TRP A 132 -8.06 24.70 -28.15
C TRP A 132 -6.97 25.74 -28.48
N ASP A 133 -6.10 25.46 -29.45
CA ASP A 133 -5.06 26.37 -29.95
C ASP A 133 -5.67 27.62 -30.62
N ALA A 134 -6.82 27.48 -31.29
CA ALA A 134 -7.54 28.60 -31.89
C ALA A 134 -8.19 29.52 -30.84
N GLU A 135 -8.58 28.97 -29.69
CA GLU A 135 -9.17 29.71 -28.56
C GLU A 135 -8.11 30.32 -27.60
N ASN A 136 -6.85 29.85 -27.65
CA ASN A 136 -5.79 30.26 -26.73
C ASN A 136 -4.46 30.67 -27.42
N PRO A 137 -4.46 31.67 -28.33
CA PRO A 137 -3.31 32.00 -29.19
C PRO A 137 -2.06 32.53 -28.44
N GLY A 138 -2.17 32.84 -27.13
CA GLY A 138 -1.08 33.34 -26.30
C GLY A 138 -0.22 32.27 -25.61
N VAL A 139 -0.69 31.01 -25.54
CA VAL A 139 -0.03 29.96 -24.73
C VAL A 139 1.16 29.32 -25.45
N ARG A 140 1.12 29.28 -26.79
CA ARG A 140 2.21 28.72 -27.61
C ARG A 140 3.47 29.59 -27.66
N GLY A 141 3.34 30.90 -27.37
CA GLY A 141 4.47 31.83 -27.28
C GLY A 141 5.35 31.63 -26.03
N MET A 142 4.78 31.16 -24.92
CA MET A 142 5.51 30.93 -23.66
C MET A 142 6.26 29.59 -23.63
N ILE A 143 5.83 28.60 -24.42
CA ILE A 143 6.47 27.27 -24.48
C ILE A 143 7.68 27.25 -25.44
N VAL A 144 7.77 28.20 -26.38
CA VAL A 144 8.91 28.31 -27.30
C VAL A 144 10.06 29.13 -26.70
N GLU A 145 9.80 30.10 -25.81
CA GLU A 145 10.86 30.91 -25.17
C GLU A 145 11.60 30.20 -24.03
N SER A 146 11.06 29.13 -23.45
CA SER A 146 11.73 28.35 -22.40
C SER A 146 12.72 27.30 -22.94
N HIS A 147 12.70 27.03 -24.25
CA HIS A 147 13.68 26.13 -24.90
C HIS A 147 14.90 26.84 -25.52
N ASP A 148 14.91 28.17 -25.62
CA ASP A 148 15.97 28.91 -26.33
C ASP A 148 17.07 29.53 -25.43
N ASN A 149 16.96 29.40 -24.10
CA ASN A 149 18.00 29.88 -23.16
C ASN A 149 19.02 28.81 -22.71
N GLY A 150 18.96 27.59 -23.27
CA GLY A 150 19.81 26.46 -22.86
C GLY A 150 20.97 26.09 -23.80
N LYS A 151 21.20 26.77 -24.93
CA LYS A 151 22.32 26.44 -25.85
C LYS A 151 23.00 27.67 -26.46
N LYS A 152 23.72 28.42 -25.63
CA LYS A 152 24.91 29.16 -26.08
C LYS A 152 26.16 28.48 -25.55
N GLY A 153 26.85 27.72 -26.41
CA GLY A 153 28.15 27.17 -26.04
C GLY A 153 28.72 26.06 -26.92
N SER A 154 28.70 26.17 -28.25
CA SER A 154 29.89 25.90 -29.08
C SER A 154 29.55 26.02 -30.55
N LYS A 155 30.25 26.94 -31.20
CA LYS A 155 30.23 27.17 -32.64
C LYS A 155 31.01 26.04 -33.32
N ASN A 156 30.45 25.45 -34.38
CA ASN A 156 31.18 25.47 -35.64
C ASN A 156 30.29 25.32 -36.88
N LYS A 157 30.65 26.16 -37.84
CA LYS A 157 30.06 26.38 -39.15
C LYS A 157 30.33 25.17 -40.06
N THR A 158 29.34 24.77 -40.86
CA THR A 158 29.42 24.90 -42.33
C THR A 158 28.05 24.77 -43.00
N LYS A 159 27.79 25.70 -43.92
CA LYS A 159 26.70 25.71 -44.90
C LYS A 159 26.94 24.63 -45.97
N ALA A 160 25.87 24.03 -46.48
CA ALA A 160 25.38 24.24 -47.86
C ALA A 160 24.82 22.99 -48.56
N SER A 161 23.61 23.21 -49.10
CA SER A 161 23.02 22.71 -50.36
C SER A 161 22.75 21.21 -50.60
N LYS A 162 21.45 20.95 -50.77
CA LYS A 162 20.87 19.99 -51.72
C LYS A 162 21.48 20.13 -53.12
N ASN A 163 21.78 18.98 -53.74
CA ASN A 163 21.44 18.58 -55.13
C ASN A 163 22.01 17.16 -55.32
N GLU A 164 21.17 16.14 -55.48
CA GLU A 164 20.62 15.64 -56.75
C GLU A 164 21.62 14.83 -57.61
N LYS A 165 21.20 13.59 -57.87
CA LYS A 165 21.52 12.65 -58.97
C LYS A 165 22.74 11.71 -58.88
N GLU A 166 22.37 10.43 -59.11
CA GLU A 166 22.97 9.43 -60.00
C GLU A 166 24.49 9.20 -59.86
N GLY A 167 25.00 8.01 -59.61
CA GLY A 167 24.54 6.68 -59.99
C GLY A 167 25.81 5.88 -60.31
N GLU A 168 25.71 4.55 -60.16
CA GLU A 168 26.66 3.56 -60.69
C GLU A 168 28.09 3.55 -60.10
N ALA A 169 28.78 2.44 -59.92
CA ALA A 169 28.49 1.02 -60.05
C ALA A 169 29.74 0.28 -59.58
N LYS A 170 29.56 -1.00 -59.21
CA LYS A 170 30.56 -2.09 -59.32
C LYS A 170 31.75 -1.97 -58.35
N LYS A 171 32.32 -3.05 -57.82
CA LYS A 171 32.11 -4.49 -57.89
C LYS A 171 33.16 -5.03 -56.92
N LYS A 172 32.84 -6.19 -56.33
CA LYS A 172 33.79 -7.27 -55.99
C LYS A 172 34.96 -6.86 -55.06
N GLY A 173 35.02 -7.32 -53.82
CA GLY A 173 34.68 -8.66 -53.40
C GLY A 173 35.97 -9.39 -53.04
N ILE A 174 35.82 -10.24 -52.03
CA ILE A 174 36.71 -11.34 -51.66
C ILE A 174 38.02 -10.88 -51.02
N ASP A 175 38.58 -11.50 -49.99
CA ASP A 175 38.19 -12.44 -48.93
C ASP A 175 39.55 -12.80 -48.31
N LYS A 176 39.52 -13.26 -47.05
CA LYS A 176 40.50 -14.18 -46.45
C LYS A 176 41.85 -13.68 -45.90
N LYS A 177 41.94 -14.01 -44.60
CA LYS A 177 42.92 -14.88 -43.91
C LYS A 177 44.02 -14.15 -43.14
N GLN A 178 44.02 -14.36 -41.81
CA GLN A 178 44.84 -15.36 -41.09
C GLN A 178 46.33 -15.03 -41.29
N ASP A 179 47.18 -14.89 -40.28
CA ASP A 179 47.26 -15.60 -39.01
C ASP A 179 48.50 -15.05 -38.28
N LYS A 180 48.62 -15.37 -36.98
CA LYS A 180 49.85 -15.68 -36.26
C LYS A 180 50.75 -14.59 -35.63
N ASP A 181 50.80 -14.75 -34.31
CA ASP A 181 51.98 -15.11 -33.50
C ASP A 181 53.09 -14.08 -33.23
N ALA A 182 53.10 -13.70 -31.94
CA ALA A 182 54.13 -14.01 -30.97
C ALA A 182 55.46 -13.21 -30.93
N HIS A 183 55.70 -12.79 -29.68
CA HIS A 183 56.95 -12.83 -28.94
C HIS A 183 57.97 -11.67 -28.99
N ALA A 184 58.40 -11.39 -27.76
CA ALA A 184 59.76 -11.11 -27.31
C ALA A 184 60.17 -9.64 -27.08
N THR A 185 59.94 -9.22 -25.83
CA THR A 185 60.94 -8.86 -24.79
C THR A 185 62.12 -7.92 -25.08
N LYS A 186 62.39 -7.13 -24.03
CA LYS A 186 63.63 -6.46 -23.56
C LYS A 186 63.77 -4.99 -23.96
N ALA A 187 64.38 -4.12 -23.14
CA ALA A 187 64.71 -4.07 -21.71
C ALA A 187 65.38 -2.70 -21.50
N ASP A 188 65.49 -2.29 -20.23
CA ASP A 188 66.51 -1.41 -19.65
C ASP A 188 66.46 0.09 -19.95
N LYS A 189 66.28 0.88 -18.89
CA LYS A 189 67.41 1.53 -18.21
C LYS A 189 67.01 2.26 -16.91
N GLU A 190 67.54 1.74 -15.81
CA GLU A 190 68.50 2.40 -14.91
C GLU A 190 68.15 3.75 -14.20
N VAL A 191 68.12 3.72 -12.86
CA VAL A 191 69.19 4.19 -11.92
C VAL A 191 68.68 4.93 -10.66
N VAL A 192 68.88 4.23 -9.52
CA VAL A 192 69.49 4.65 -8.23
C VAL A 192 68.68 5.45 -7.18
N ALA A 193 68.06 4.69 -6.27
CA ALA A 193 68.40 4.42 -4.86
C ALA A 193 68.96 5.51 -3.91
N LYS A 194 68.36 5.55 -2.69
CA LYS A 194 68.96 5.48 -1.33
C LYS A 194 67.84 5.69 -0.28
N GLY A 195 67.70 4.96 0.82
CA GLY A 195 68.46 3.85 1.39
C GLY A 195 68.07 3.63 2.87
N ALA A 196 68.54 2.49 3.40
CA ALA A 196 68.63 2.04 4.80
C ALA A 196 67.34 1.47 5.42
N ASN A 197 67.24 0.29 6.03
CA ASN A 197 68.12 -0.83 6.48
C ASN A 197 67.68 -1.11 7.93
N ASP A 198 67.27 -2.34 8.25
CA ASP A 198 68.06 -3.25 9.10
C ASP A 198 67.27 -4.52 9.42
N ASP A 199 68.04 -5.61 9.48
CA ASP A 199 67.70 -7.03 9.53
C ASP A 199 67.30 -7.52 10.94
N ASP A 200 66.49 -8.60 11.05
CA ASP A 200 66.91 -9.85 11.72
C ASP A 200 65.87 -10.99 11.65
N ASP A 201 66.38 -12.18 11.30
CA ASP A 201 65.99 -13.57 11.69
C ASP A 201 64.61 -14.21 11.40
N SER A 202 64.53 -14.90 10.24
CA SER A 202 64.18 -16.32 9.95
C SER A 202 63.74 -17.30 11.09
N PRO A 203 63.14 -18.51 10.85
CA PRO A 203 62.54 -19.09 9.61
C PRO A 203 61.20 -19.90 9.77
N VAL A 204 60.54 -20.15 8.61
CA VAL A 204 59.76 -21.35 8.18
C VAL A 204 58.51 -21.82 8.97
N ILE A 205 57.35 -21.85 8.29
CA ILE A 205 56.45 -23.02 8.10
C ILE A 205 55.38 -22.68 7.04
N ASP A 206 55.13 -23.64 6.14
CA ASP A 206 54.09 -23.70 5.10
C ASP A 206 52.66 -23.45 5.59
N GLY A 207 51.80 -22.92 4.70
CA GLY A 207 50.35 -22.99 4.88
C GLY A 207 49.57 -22.10 3.92
N ASP A 208 49.20 -22.65 2.76
CA ASP A 208 48.09 -22.20 1.93
C ASP A 208 46.84 -21.92 2.77
N THR A 209 46.15 -20.80 2.52
CA THR A 209 44.68 -20.74 2.38
C THR A 209 44.25 -19.36 1.89
N ASN A 210 43.50 -19.36 0.77
CA ASN A 210 42.73 -18.24 0.27
C ASN A 210 41.59 -17.95 1.26
N ASP A 211 41.58 -16.78 1.88
CA ASP A 211 40.39 -16.24 2.55
C ASP A 211 39.83 -15.09 1.71
N GLU A 212 38.77 -15.43 0.99
CA GLU A 212 37.85 -14.52 0.33
C GLU A 212 37.03 -13.84 1.45
N TYR A 213 37.34 -12.56 1.72
CA TYR A 213 36.60 -11.73 2.66
C TYR A 213 35.14 -11.57 2.18
N GLN A 214 34.22 -12.34 2.78
CA GLN A 214 32.79 -12.02 2.76
C GLN A 214 32.52 -10.97 3.83
N GLU A 215 32.25 -9.74 3.39
CA GLU A 215 31.61 -8.72 4.22
C GLU A 215 30.16 -9.16 4.54
N PRO A 216 29.71 -9.08 5.80
CA PRO A 216 28.33 -9.42 6.14
C PRO A 216 27.37 -8.31 5.68
N ASP A 217 26.46 -8.67 4.77
CA ASP A 217 25.26 -7.91 4.40
C ASP A 217 24.35 -7.74 5.64
N THR A 218 24.53 -6.67 6.38
CA THR A 218 23.60 -6.23 7.43
C THR A 218 22.65 -5.19 6.87
N ASP A 219 21.53 -5.61 6.26
CA ASP A 219 20.39 -4.71 6.01
C ASP A 219 19.07 -5.50 5.77
N ASP A 220 17.95 -4.83 6.04
CA ASP A 220 16.55 -5.21 5.78
C ASP A 220 15.77 -6.03 6.82
N ASP A 221 15.66 -5.44 8.01
CA ASP A 221 14.40 -5.43 8.78
C ASP A 221 14.02 -3.98 9.16
N ASN A 222 14.04 -3.06 8.18
CA ASN A 222 13.67 -1.64 8.31
C ASN A 222 12.15 -1.39 8.48
N ASP A 223 11.48 -2.21 9.31
CA ASP A 223 10.39 -1.70 10.16
C ASP A 223 10.97 -0.99 11.41
N GLU A 224 12.28 -1.15 11.66
CA GLU A 224 13.04 -0.45 12.68
C GLU A 224 14.01 0.53 12.02
N VAL A 225 13.60 1.78 11.90
CA VAL A 225 14.57 2.88 11.81
C VAL A 225 15.25 2.93 13.17
N PHE A 226 16.33 2.16 13.37
CA PHE A 226 17.32 2.53 14.36
C PHE A 226 17.96 3.81 13.83
N ILE A 227 17.37 4.94 14.24
CA ILE A 227 17.95 6.27 14.03
C ILE A 227 19.31 6.21 14.72
N ASN A 228 20.37 6.00 13.94
CA ASN A 228 21.71 6.33 14.38
C ASN A 228 21.65 7.84 14.67
N PRO A 229 21.78 8.30 15.93
CA PRO A 229 21.62 9.70 16.27
C PRO A 229 22.88 10.44 15.82
N LYS A 230 23.08 10.60 14.52
CA LYS A 230 23.85 11.72 14.00
C LYS A 230 23.17 12.95 14.60
N ARG A 231 23.94 13.77 15.34
CA ARG A 231 23.47 14.96 16.06
C ARG A 231 22.54 15.80 15.17
N ARG A 232 21.24 15.54 15.22
CA ARG A 232 20.22 16.38 14.59
C ARG A 232 20.04 17.58 15.52
N ALA A 233 19.96 18.77 14.95
CA ALA A 233 19.59 19.95 15.72
C ALA A 233 18.23 19.69 16.38
N GLU A 234 18.04 20.13 17.62
CA GLU A 234 16.76 19.96 18.28
C GLU A 234 15.65 20.63 17.45
N PRO A 235 14.54 19.91 17.18
CA PRO A 235 13.45 20.44 16.36
C PRO A 235 12.84 21.65 17.06
N LYS A 236 12.82 22.79 16.36
CA LYS A 236 12.31 24.05 16.90
C LYS A 236 10.84 24.29 16.50
N LEU A 237 10.12 24.95 17.40
CA LEU A 237 8.80 25.51 17.13
C LEU A 237 8.90 26.62 16.08
N ILE A 238 7.90 26.67 15.22
CA ILE A 238 7.76 27.73 14.21
C ILE A 238 6.96 28.87 14.85
N PRO A 239 7.44 30.12 14.83
CA PRO A 239 6.65 31.26 15.31
C PRO A 239 5.33 31.42 14.54
N PHE A 240 4.25 31.76 15.25
CA PHE A 240 2.90 31.83 14.67
C PHE A 240 2.79 32.89 13.54
N ASP A 241 3.45 34.03 13.72
CA ASP A 241 3.57 35.09 12.72
C ASP A 241 4.25 34.61 11.43
N VAL A 242 5.26 33.75 11.55
CA VAL A 242 5.92 33.12 10.39
C VAL A 242 4.94 32.21 9.66
N ILE A 243 4.18 31.37 10.37
CA ILE A 243 3.18 30.48 9.74
C ILE A 243 2.12 31.29 8.99
N SER A 244 1.61 32.37 9.59
CA SER A 244 0.65 33.25 8.93
C SER A 244 1.24 33.85 7.65
N SER A 245 2.46 34.38 7.71
CA SER A 245 3.10 35.02 6.56
C SER A 245 3.41 34.05 5.41
N ALA A 246 3.89 32.84 5.70
CA ALA A 246 4.30 31.86 4.69
C ALA A 246 3.14 31.43 3.78
N THR A 247 1.92 31.44 4.33
CA THR A 247 0.70 30.97 3.67
C THR A 247 -0.15 32.11 3.10
N ASP A 248 0.26 33.35 3.34
CA ASP A 248 -0.37 34.57 2.80
C ASP A 248 0.44 35.20 1.64
N ASN A 249 1.63 34.66 1.33
CA ASN A 249 2.59 35.21 0.34
C ASN A 249 2.22 35.01 -1.15
N ASN A 250 1.03 34.51 -1.47
CA ASN A 250 0.59 34.40 -2.86
C ASN A 250 0.05 35.76 -3.35
N ASP A 251 0.84 36.43 -4.19
CA ASP A 251 0.54 37.68 -4.91
C ASP A 251 -0.96 37.90 -5.16
N ASN A 252 -1.57 38.85 -4.43
CA ASN A 252 -2.66 39.62 -5.02
C ASN A 252 -2.90 40.98 -4.36
N LYS A 253 -2.60 42.02 -5.14
CA LYS A 253 -3.35 43.26 -5.11
C LYS A 253 -4.84 42.93 -5.26
N GLN A 254 -5.63 43.22 -4.22
CA GLN A 254 -7.10 43.32 -4.21
C GLN A 254 -7.90 42.11 -4.74
N LYS A 255 -8.53 41.31 -3.85
CA LYS A 255 -9.98 40.94 -3.87
C LYS A 255 -10.36 39.87 -2.81
N PRO A 256 -11.66 39.70 -2.47
CA PRO A 256 -12.21 39.88 -1.12
C PRO A 256 -12.39 38.58 -0.32
N ASP A 257 -12.41 38.75 1.00
CA ASP A 257 -13.27 38.03 1.96
C ASP A 257 -13.36 36.49 1.79
N LEU A 258 -12.21 35.81 1.70
CA LEU A 258 -12.16 34.40 2.09
C LEU A 258 -12.16 34.38 3.61
N LYS A 259 -13.31 34.03 4.22
CA LYS A 259 -13.41 33.83 5.67
C LYS A 259 -12.35 32.79 6.07
N GLN A 260 -11.25 33.29 6.62
CA GLN A 260 -10.11 32.46 6.98
C GLN A 260 -10.54 31.55 8.13
N MET A 261 -10.26 30.25 8.01
CA MET A 261 -10.58 29.30 9.07
C MET A 261 -9.79 29.70 10.33
N ASP A 262 -10.46 29.68 11.49
CA ASP A 262 -9.82 30.04 12.75
C ASP A 262 -9.04 28.86 13.29
N ILE A 263 -7.77 28.78 12.90
CA ILE A 263 -6.90 27.63 13.20
C ILE A 263 -6.41 27.73 14.66
N PRO A 264 -6.48 26.64 15.44
CA PRO A 264 -5.97 26.60 16.80
C PRO A 264 -4.48 26.93 16.89
N ILE A 265 -4.09 27.63 17.95
CA ILE A 265 -2.69 27.81 18.28
C ILE A 265 -2.24 26.61 19.11
N ALA A 266 -1.08 26.04 18.77
CA ALA A 266 -0.48 24.94 19.52
C ALA A 266 -0.21 25.34 20.98
N LYS A 267 -0.56 24.47 21.93
CA LYS A 267 -0.36 24.69 23.37
C LYS A 267 0.10 23.40 24.06
N SER A 268 0.85 23.54 25.14
CA SER A 268 1.20 22.38 25.96
C SER A 268 -0.06 21.78 26.60
N ARG A 269 -0.19 20.46 26.50
CA ARG A 269 -1.34 19.69 27.00
C ARG A 269 -0.89 18.35 27.61
N CYS A 270 0.21 18.37 28.36
CA CYS A 270 0.85 17.15 28.88
C CYS A 270 -0.12 16.17 29.58
N PRO A 271 -1.05 16.60 30.47
CA PRO A 271 -2.00 15.67 31.10
C PRO A 271 -2.84 14.89 30.09
N TYR A 272 -3.29 15.53 29.01
CA TYR A 272 -4.09 14.91 27.95
C TYR A 272 -3.29 13.90 27.13
N VAL A 273 -2.03 14.23 26.82
CA VAL A 273 -1.10 13.33 26.11
C VAL A 273 -0.88 12.08 26.96
N LEU A 274 -0.45 12.24 28.21
CA LEU A 274 -0.13 11.13 29.10
C LEU A 274 -1.34 10.26 29.39
N GLN A 275 -2.51 10.85 29.61
CA GLN A 275 -3.76 10.11 29.79
C GLN A 275 -4.10 9.27 28.54
N THR A 276 -3.87 9.79 27.34
CA THR A 276 -4.12 9.05 26.11
C THR A 276 -3.17 7.85 25.96
N PHE A 277 -1.88 8.01 26.29
CA PHE A 277 -0.93 6.90 26.30
C PHE A 277 -1.26 5.83 27.34
N GLN A 278 -1.67 6.25 28.53
CA GLN A 278 -2.11 5.33 29.59
C GLN A 278 -3.38 4.57 29.16
N GLN A 279 -4.33 5.23 28.50
CA GLN A 279 -5.52 4.60 27.95
C GLN A 279 -5.17 3.59 26.85
N GLN A 280 -4.29 3.97 25.92
CA GLN A 280 -3.87 3.12 24.81
C GLN A 280 -3.14 1.87 25.28
N ASN A 281 -2.28 1.99 26.30
CA ASN A 281 -1.46 0.89 26.79
C ASN A 281 -1.95 0.28 28.11
N GLY A 282 -3.17 0.62 28.58
CA GLY A 282 -3.68 0.17 29.88
C GLY A 282 -3.86 -1.34 30.02
N GLY A 283 -3.95 -2.07 28.90
CA GLY A 283 -4.01 -3.54 28.86
C GLY A 283 -2.64 -4.24 28.78
N VAL A 284 -1.54 -3.49 28.69
CA VAL A 284 -0.20 -4.07 28.56
C VAL A 284 0.28 -4.58 29.93
N THR A 285 0.50 -5.89 30.03
CA THR A 285 0.96 -6.54 31.28
C THR A 285 2.48 -6.70 31.35
N ASN A 286 3.17 -6.74 30.20
CA ASN A 286 4.62 -6.81 30.14
C ASN A 286 5.25 -5.41 30.25
N MET A 287 5.72 -5.05 31.45
CA MET A 287 6.29 -3.74 31.74
C MET A 287 7.68 -3.49 31.12
N ALA A 288 8.48 -4.54 30.92
CA ALA A 288 9.76 -4.41 30.23
C ALA A 288 9.54 -4.02 28.76
N PHE A 289 8.57 -4.68 28.14
CA PHE A 289 8.11 -4.35 26.80
C PHE A 289 7.57 -2.89 26.72
N LEU A 290 6.70 -2.49 27.65
CA LEU A 290 6.17 -1.12 27.67
C LEU A 290 7.28 -0.07 27.80
N ARG A 291 8.30 -0.37 28.62
CA ARG A 291 9.49 0.47 28.78
C ARG A 291 10.25 0.63 27.47
N GLU A 292 10.58 -0.46 26.77
CA GLU A 292 11.28 -0.40 25.48
C GLU A 292 10.50 0.40 24.44
N LYS A 293 9.18 0.16 24.35
CA LYS A 293 8.27 0.91 23.48
C LYS A 293 8.31 2.40 23.77
N TYR A 294 8.18 2.79 25.03
CA TYR A 294 8.17 4.21 25.42
C TYR A 294 9.52 4.89 25.19
N ILE A 295 10.63 4.19 25.48
CA ILE A 295 11.97 4.69 25.18
C ILE A 295 12.11 4.94 23.67
N ALA A 296 11.76 3.95 22.83
CA ALA A 296 11.83 4.08 21.38
C ALA A 296 10.96 5.24 20.85
N GLN A 297 9.78 5.45 21.41
CA GLN A 297 8.88 6.54 21.01
C GLN A 297 9.33 7.93 21.51
N SER A 298 10.24 7.99 22.49
CA SER A 298 10.75 9.23 23.06
C SER A 298 12.00 9.80 22.37
N VAL A 299 12.55 9.09 21.37
CA VAL A 299 13.84 9.45 20.75
C VAL A 299 13.71 10.55 19.69
N ASP A 300 12.62 10.54 18.92
CA ASP A 300 12.43 11.39 17.74
C ASP A 300 10.95 11.75 17.57
N PRO A 301 10.62 13.01 17.24
CA PRO A 301 9.23 13.44 17.10
C PRO A 301 8.51 12.80 15.91
N ASN A 302 9.21 12.38 14.84
CA ASN A 302 8.58 11.62 13.75
C ASN A 302 8.18 10.25 14.25
N VAL A 303 9.04 9.59 15.02
CA VAL A 303 8.73 8.30 15.66
C VAL A 303 7.53 8.44 16.59
N PHE A 304 7.51 9.46 17.44
CA PHE A 304 6.37 9.79 18.31
C PHE A 304 5.08 10.02 17.51
N TYR A 305 5.14 10.81 16.43
CA TYR A 305 3.98 11.12 15.60
C TYR A 305 3.37 9.88 14.97
N ARG A 306 4.21 8.98 14.44
CA ARG A 306 3.78 7.69 13.90
C ARG A 306 3.13 6.80 14.96
N ALA A 307 3.64 6.85 16.19
CA ALA A 307 3.12 6.06 17.31
C ALA A 307 1.82 6.59 17.94
N THR A 308 1.35 7.77 17.52
CA THR A 308 0.26 8.51 18.19
C THR A 308 -0.96 8.75 17.30
N ALA A 309 -1.30 7.78 16.45
CA ALA A 309 -2.53 7.76 15.66
C ALA A 309 -3.77 8.17 16.48
N LEU A 310 -3.90 7.62 17.70
CA LEU A 310 -5.02 7.91 18.60
C LEU A 310 -5.13 9.39 19.02
N LEU A 311 -4.01 10.09 19.24
CA LEU A 311 -4.07 11.53 19.54
C LEU A 311 -4.62 12.28 18.34
N PHE A 312 -4.15 11.96 17.13
CA PHE A 312 -4.62 12.57 15.89
C PHE A 312 -6.12 12.31 15.66
N TRP A 313 -6.57 11.07 15.89
CA TRP A 313 -7.99 10.71 15.77
C TRP A 313 -8.89 11.41 16.78
N LYS A 314 -8.44 11.60 18.03
CA LYS A 314 -9.22 12.41 18.99
C LYS A 314 -9.28 13.88 18.57
N ASP A 315 -8.18 14.37 18.02
CA ASP A 315 -8.03 15.77 17.67
C ASP A 315 -8.85 16.17 16.44
N PHE A 316 -8.82 15.37 15.38
CA PHE A 316 -9.50 15.65 14.12
C PHE A 316 -10.78 14.81 13.92
N GLY A 317 -10.76 13.53 14.30
CA GLY A 317 -11.93 12.65 14.18
C GLY A 317 -13.04 12.98 15.19
N ALA A 318 -12.67 13.27 16.45
CA ALA A 318 -13.62 13.74 17.48
C ALA A 318 -13.64 15.27 17.65
N GLY A 319 -12.89 16.02 16.84
CA GLY A 319 -12.89 17.48 16.83
C GLY A 319 -12.37 18.13 18.12
N HIS A 320 -11.44 17.51 18.84
CA HIS A 320 -10.94 18.03 20.12
C HIS A 320 -9.78 19.02 20.01
N TRP A 321 -9.08 19.09 18.88
CA TRP A 321 -7.94 20.00 18.77
C TRP A 321 -8.40 21.46 18.78
N GLY A 322 -7.93 22.22 19.78
CA GLY A 322 -8.30 23.62 19.98
C GLY A 322 -9.69 23.85 20.60
N SER A 323 -10.37 22.79 21.04
CA SER A 323 -11.67 22.90 21.72
C SER A 323 -11.63 23.79 22.97
N ASP A 324 -10.51 23.80 23.70
CA ASP A 324 -10.22 24.71 24.84
C ASP A 324 -10.18 26.20 24.43
N GLN A 325 -9.94 26.45 23.14
CA GLN A 325 -9.89 27.77 22.52
C GLN A 325 -11.20 28.14 21.82
N HIS A 326 -12.21 27.27 21.84
CA HIS A 326 -13.41 27.36 21.00
C HIS A 326 -13.09 27.39 19.50
N LYS A 327 -12.02 26.71 19.11
CA LYS A 327 -11.53 26.58 17.73
C LYS A 327 -11.32 25.10 17.47
N SER A 328 -12.33 24.40 16.99
CA SER A 328 -12.16 23.02 16.52
C SER A 328 -12.12 23.02 15.00
N ILE A 329 -11.32 22.14 14.40
CA ILE A 329 -11.31 21.99 12.95
C ILE A 329 -12.54 21.17 12.55
N ASP A 330 -13.44 21.81 11.82
CA ASP A 330 -14.58 21.17 11.16
C ASP A 330 -14.17 20.75 9.75
N LEU A 331 -14.21 19.45 9.47
CA LEU A 331 -13.84 18.88 8.18
C LEU A 331 -14.85 19.27 7.08
N ASP A 332 -16.11 19.49 7.40
CA ASP A 332 -17.13 19.89 6.42
C ASP A 332 -16.90 21.35 5.98
N GLU A 333 -16.52 22.23 6.92
CA GLU A 333 -16.16 23.62 6.60
C GLU A 333 -14.88 23.72 5.74
N LEU A 334 -13.93 22.81 5.96
CA LEU A 334 -12.65 22.78 5.26
C LEU A 334 -12.83 22.62 3.74
N VAL A 335 -13.84 21.88 3.30
CA VAL A 335 -14.23 21.71 1.88
C VAL A 335 -15.49 22.48 1.47
N SER A 336 -16.08 23.30 2.35
CA SER A 336 -17.35 24.01 2.10
C SER A 336 -18.50 23.06 1.72
N LEU A 337 -18.59 21.93 2.41
CA LEU A 337 -19.53 20.85 2.09
C LEU A 337 -20.99 21.32 2.08
N ASN A 338 -21.37 22.17 3.04
CA ASN A 338 -22.73 22.68 3.20
C ASN A 338 -23.27 23.42 1.95
N GLU A 339 -22.38 24.01 1.16
CA GLU A 339 -22.69 24.74 -0.07
C GLU A 339 -22.61 23.85 -1.33
N ALA A 340 -22.01 22.66 -1.22
CA ALA A 340 -21.72 21.80 -2.36
C ALA A 340 -22.96 21.03 -2.84
N ARG A 341 -23.18 21.03 -4.16
CA ARG A 341 -24.27 20.31 -4.84
C ARG A 341 -23.72 19.55 -6.04
N TYR A 342 -24.31 18.38 -6.35
CA TYR A 342 -24.12 17.72 -7.64
C TYR A 342 -24.71 18.57 -8.78
N GLU A 343 -24.42 18.21 -10.03
CA GLU A 343 -24.93 18.92 -11.23
C GLU A 343 -26.46 18.96 -11.28
N ASP A 344 -27.14 17.97 -10.70
CA ASP A 344 -28.61 17.90 -10.61
C ASP A 344 -29.21 18.72 -9.44
N GLY A 345 -28.36 19.40 -8.64
CA GLY A 345 -28.77 20.19 -7.49
C GLY A 345 -28.86 19.41 -6.17
N THR A 346 -28.61 18.10 -6.17
CA THR A 346 -28.63 17.27 -4.94
C THR A 346 -27.51 17.70 -3.98
N PRO A 347 -27.79 17.94 -2.68
CA PRO A 347 -26.75 18.24 -1.71
C PRO A 347 -25.82 17.08 -1.42
N LEU A 348 -24.54 17.40 -1.22
CA LEU A 348 -23.61 16.46 -0.62
C LEU A 348 -23.88 16.38 0.89
N SER A 349 -23.73 15.18 1.44
CA SER A 349 -23.79 14.89 2.87
C SER A 349 -22.38 14.69 3.45
N PRO A 350 -22.19 14.71 4.79
CA PRO A 350 -20.90 14.39 5.42
C PRO A 350 -20.31 13.05 4.94
N MET A 351 -21.14 12.02 4.76
CA MET A 351 -20.67 10.72 4.24
C MET A 351 -20.28 10.74 2.76
N SER A 352 -20.53 11.83 2.02
CA SER A 352 -20.10 11.95 0.62
C SER A 352 -18.57 12.05 0.50
N THR A 353 -17.89 12.62 1.50
CA THR A 353 -16.42 12.71 1.54
C THR A 353 -15.76 11.43 2.04
N TRP A 354 -16.55 10.44 2.48
CA TRP A 354 -16.04 9.21 3.04
C TRP A 354 -15.56 8.24 1.97
N THR A 355 -14.42 7.64 2.25
CA THR A 355 -13.79 6.60 1.45
C THR A 355 -13.00 5.70 2.40
N TRP A 356 -12.54 4.54 1.92
CA TRP A 356 -11.42 3.90 2.60
C TRP A 356 -10.24 4.87 2.67
N ILE A 357 -9.70 5.02 3.88
CA ILE A 357 -8.49 5.75 4.24
C ILE A 357 -7.57 4.81 5.02
N THR A 358 -6.27 5.08 5.05
CA THR A 358 -5.34 4.28 5.88
C THR A 358 -5.49 4.61 7.36
N GLY A 359 -6.00 5.80 7.72
CA GLY A 359 -6.20 6.24 9.10
C GLY A 359 -4.89 6.52 9.86
N ASP A 360 -3.77 6.09 9.29
CA ASP A 360 -2.41 6.33 9.75
C ASP A 360 -1.52 6.78 8.58
N GLN A 361 -2.00 7.70 7.74
CA GLN A 361 -1.21 8.19 6.62
C GLN A 361 -0.03 9.07 7.05
N HIS A 362 1.20 8.63 6.78
CA HIS A 362 2.45 9.36 7.00
C HIS A 362 3.51 8.92 5.98
N LEU A 363 4.58 9.69 5.77
CA LEU A 363 5.57 9.37 4.72
C LEU A 363 6.26 8.00 4.90
N SER A 364 6.48 7.54 6.14
CA SER A 364 7.01 6.19 6.39
C SER A 364 5.98 5.06 6.27
N ASN A 365 4.72 5.35 5.88
CA ASN A 365 3.67 4.35 5.65
C ASN A 365 3.65 3.94 4.16
N PHE A 366 4.64 4.40 3.40
CA PHE A 366 4.86 3.98 2.03
C PHE A 366 6.12 3.13 1.94
N GLY A 367 6.12 2.19 1.02
CA GLY A 367 7.28 1.36 0.76
C GLY A 367 7.09 0.48 -0.46
N ALA A 368 8.18 -0.16 -0.87
CA ALA A 368 8.19 -1.11 -1.96
C ALA A 368 7.72 -2.49 -1.50
N TRP A 369 6.95 -3.16 -2.34
CA TRP A 369 6.61 -4.58 -2.21
C TRP A 369 6.24 -5.14 -3.59
N ARG A 370 6.22 -6.46 -3.70
CA ARG A 370 5.83 -7.12 -4.96
C ARG A 370 4.33 -7.39 -4.99
N ASN A 371 3.66 -6.82 -5.97
CA ASN A 371 2.22 -6.96 -6.16
C ASN A 371 1.84 -8.35 -6.71
N ARG A 372 0.54 -8.67 -6.71
CA ARG A 372 0.02 -9.93 -7.30
C ARG A 372 0.26 -10.04 -8.82
N GLY A 373 0.49 -8.91 -9.49
CA GLY A 373 0.90 -8.85 -10.90
C GLY A 373 2.31 -9.41 -11.13
N GLY A 374 3.16 -9.41 -10.10
CA GLY A 374 4.56 -9.78 -10.14
C GLY A 374 5.51 -8.59 -10.27
N GLU A 375 5.01 -7.37 -10.13
CA GLU A 375 5.76 -6.11 -10.27
C GLU A 375 6.15 -5.56 -8.90
N VAL A 376 7.31 -4.91 -8.81
CA VAL A 376 7.67 -4.12 -7.62
C VAL A 376 6.95 -2.78 -7.71
N VAL A 377 6.11 -2.51 -6.70
CA VAL A 377 5.30 -1.30 -6.62
C VAL A 377 5.65 -0.51 -5.36
N PHE A 378 5.41 0.79 -5.38
CA PHE A 378 5.47 1.66 -4.22
C PHE A 378 4.06 2.14 -3.85
N SER A 379 3.60 1.83 -2.64
CA SER A 379 2.26 2.23 -2.19
C SER A 379 2.17 2.26 -0.67
N VAL A 380 0.96 2.53 -0.16
CA VAL A 380 0.62 2.43 1.27
C VAL A 380 0.79 0.98 1.76
N ASN A 381 1.34 0.81 2.96
CA ASN A 381 1.82 -0.50 3.45
C ASN A 381 1.25 -0.96 4.81
N ASP A 382 0.69 -0.04 5.59
CA ASP A 382 0.10 -0.31 6.89
C ASP A 382 -1.40 0.06 6.90
N PHE A 383 -2.21 -0.88 7.38
CA PHE A 383 -3.67 -0.83 7.33
C PHE A 383 -4.32 -1.09 8.70
N ASP A 384 -3.52 -1.17 9.76
CA ASP A 384 -4.01 -1.42 11.12
C ASP A 384 -5.10 -0.40 11.53
N GLU A 385 -4.93 0.86 11.13
CA GLU A 385 -5.84 1.97 11.46
C GLU A 385 -6.87 2.29 10.35
N ALA A 386 -6.90 1.49 9.28
CA ALA A 386 -7.65 1.82 8.07
C ALA A 386 -9.17 1.79 8.25
N ALA A 387 -9.85 2.81 7.75
CA ALA A 387 -11.25 3.07 8.08
C ALA A 387 -12.01 3.58 6.86
N ILE A 388 -13.33 3.48 6.87
CA ILE A 388 -14.19 4.26 5.99
C ILE A 388 -14.55 5.56 6.71
N PHE A 389 -13.88 6.64 6.35
CA PHE A 389 -14.04 7.94 7.01
C PHE A 389 -13.69 9.07 6.04
N ASP A 390 -13.85 10.31 6.48
CA ASP A 390 -13.50 11.49 5.69
C ASP A 390 -12.02 11.47 5.26
N PHE A 391 -11.79 11.58 3.95
CA PHE A 391 -10.45 11.55 3.33
C PHE A 391 -9.49 12.60 3.89
N GLN A 392 -10.03 13.69 4.45
CA GLN A 392 -9.24 14.80 4.98
C GLN A 392 -8.41 14.38 6.18
N VAL A 393 -8.80 13.33 6.92
CA VAL A 393 -7.98 12.77 8.01
C VAL A 393 -6.62 12.32 7.47
N ASP A 394 -6.59 11.54 6.40
CA ASP A 394 -5.34 11.08 5.78
C ASP A 394 -4.55 12.24 5.17
N VAL A 395 -5.21 13.19 4.50
CA VAL A 395 -4.57 14.37 3.90
C VAL A 395 -3.90 15.24 4.97
N LEU A 396 -4.59 15.53 6.07
CA LEU A 396 -4.04 16.33 7.16
C LEU A 396 -2.91 15.59 7.86
N ARG A 397 -3.04 14.28 8.06
CA ARG A 397 -2.02 13.47 8.74
C ARG A 397 -0.72 13.40 7.94
N ILE A 398 -0.81 13.15 6.63
CA ILE A 398 0.38 13.14 5.78
C ILE A 398 0.97 14.54 5.59
N ALA A 399 0.16 15.59 5.55
CA ALA A 399 0.65 16.98 5.51
C ALA A 399 1.52 17.33 6.72
N VAL A 400 1.11 16.92 7.93
CA VAL A 400 1.95 17.10 9.14
C VAL A 400 3.24 16.28 9.03
N SER A 401 3.18 15.05 8.49
CA SER A 401 4.37 14.23 8.23
C SER A 401 5.34 14.90 7.25
N ILE A 402 4.83 15.50 6.17
CA ILE A 402 5.60 16.30 5.20
C ILE A 402 6.31 17.46 5.91
N CYS A 403 5.61 18.19 6.78
CA CYS A 403 6.25 19.23 7.59
C CYS A 403 7.39 18.65 8.43
N ASN A 404 7.12 17.59 9.19
CA ASN A 404 8.12 17.04 10.12
C ASN A 404 9.39 16.59 9.38
N HIS A 405 9.26 15.86 8.28
CA HIS A 405 10.41 15.45 7.47
C HIS A 405 11.07 16.63 6.76
N GLY A 406 10.31 17.57 6.20
CA GLY A 406 10.89 18.73 5.52
C GLY A 406 11.77 19.58 6.43
N PHE A 407 11.31 19.85 7.66
CA PHE A 407 12.14 20.56 8.65
C PHE A 407 13.31 19.72 9.17
N THR A 408 13.13 18.40 9.32
CA THR A 408 14.21 17.49 9.72
C THR A 408 15.33 17.44 8.66
N ASN A 409 14.95 17.56 7.38
CA ASN A 409 15.86 17.61 6.25
C ASN A 409 16.47 19.01 6.00
N GLY A 410 16.09 20.00 6.82
CA GLY A 410 16.69 21.34 6.82
C GLY A 410 16.02 22.35 5.87
N PHE A 411 14.83 22.07 5.36
CA PHE A 411 14.10 22.99 4.49
C PHE A 411 13.48 24.16 5.27
N SER A 412 13.35 25.30 4.59
CA SER A 412 12.70 26.50 5.14
C SER A 412 11.18 26.31 5.25
N VAL A 413 10.51 27.21 6.00
CA VAL A 413 9.04 27.21 6.07
C VAL A 413 8.42 27.42 4.69
N ASP A 414 9.01 28.28 3.84
CA ASP A 414 8.52 28.53 2.49
C ASP A 414 8.61 27.26 1.62
N GLN A 415 9.75 26.55 1.67
CA GLN A 415 9.93 25.28 0.95
C GLN A 415 8.97 24.20 1.44
N VAL A 416 8.75 24.09 2.75
CA VAL A 416 7.77 23.14 3.29
C VAL A 416 6.35 23.51 2.86
N THR A 417 6.03 24.80 2.79
CA THR A 417 4.72 25.29 2.32
C THR A 417 4.51 24.98 0.85
N GLU A 418 5.51 25.23 0.00
CA GLU A 418 5.48 24.88 -1.43
C GLU A 418 5.32 23.36 -1.64
N ALA A 419 6.02 22.52 -0.88
CA ALA A 419 5.82 21.07 -0.93
C ALA A 419 4.40 20.61 -0.53
N LEU A 420 3.75 21.30 0.43
CA LEU A 420 2.36 21.04 0.81
C LEU A 420 1.36 21.49 -0.26
N GLU A 421 1.63 22.63 -0.91
CA GLU A 421 0.86 23.12 -2.04
C GLU A 421 0.99 22.16 -3.24
N ALA A 422 2.19 21.68 -3.54
CA ALA A 422 2.44 20.66 -4.56
C ALA A 422 1.70 19.35 -4.25
N PHE A 423 1.80 18.86 -3.01
CA PHE A 423 1.06 17.67 -2.55
C PHE A 423 -0.45 17.81 -2.80
N THR A 424 -1.06 18.87 -2.27
CA THR A 424 -2.52 19.07 -2.35
C THR A 424 -2.98 19.32 -3.78
N TYR A 425 -2.20 20.04 -4.59
CA TYR A 425 -2.49 20.26 -6.00
C TYR A 425 -2.48 18.94 -6.79
N VAL A 426 -1.41 18.16 -6.68
CA VAL A 426 -1.28 16.88 -7.38
C VAL A 426 -2.33 15.89 -6.90
N TYR A 427 -2.61 15.83 -5.60
CA TYR A 427 -3.66 14.97 -5.04
C TYR A 427 -5.03 15.24 -5.70
N VAL A 428 -5.46 16.51 -5.72
CA VAL A 428 -6.76 16.89 -6.32
C VAL A 428 -6.76 16.64 -7.82
N LYS A 429 -5.66 16.98 -8.51
CA LYS A 429 -5.53 16.76 -9.95
C LYS A 429 -5.67 15.27 -10.28
N THR A 430 -4.91 14.40 -9.61
CA THR A 430 -4.96 12.95 -9.82
C THR A 430 -6.35 12.39 -9.57
N ALA A 431 -7.03 12.80 -8.48
CA ALA A 431 -8.39 12.34 -8.20
C ALA A 431 -9.39 12.73 -9.31
N ILE A 432 -9.28 13.96 -9.84
CA ILE A 432 -10.13 14.47 -10.92
C ILE A 432 -9.79 13.81 -12.26
N ASP A 433 -8.52 13.54 -12.56
CA ASP A 433 -8.08 12.90 -13.80
C ASP A 433 -8.65 11.48 -13.96
N TYR A 434 -9.03 10.83 -12.86
CA TYR A 434 -9.73 9.54 -12.88
C TYR A 434 -11.24 9.64 -13.16
N VAL A 435 -11.81 10.85 -13.24
CA VAL A 435 -13.22 11.02 -13.61
C VAL A 435 -13.42 10.56 -15.07
N GLY A 436 -14.45 9.74 -15.29
CA GLY A 436 -14.75 9.20 -16.62
C GLY A 436 -13.99 7.92 -17.01
N GLY A 437 -13.10 7.39 -16.16
CA GLY A 437 -12.42 6.11 -16.41
C GLY A 437 -12.07 5.34 -15.14
N ASP A 438 -11.65 4.09 -15.31
CA ASP A 438 -11.30 3.18 -14.19
C ASP A 438 -9.80 2.89 -14.11
N THR A 439 -8.96 3.74 -14.71
CA THR A 439 -7.50 3.60 -14.71
C THR A 439 -6.91 3.58 -13.29
N ALA A 440 -7.57 4.23 -12.32
CA ALA A 440 -7.22 4.13 -10.90
C ALA A 440 -7.16 2.67 -10.43
N LEU A 441 -8.03 1.78 -10.95
CA LEU A 441 -8.10 0.39 -10.53
C LEU A 441 -6.88 -0.44 -10.94
N VAL A 442 -6.02 0.07 -11.82
CA VAL A 442 -4.87 -0.68 -12.37
C VAL A 442 -3.54 0.08 -12.32
N TYR A 443 -3.56 1.39 -12.08
CA TYR A 443 -2.35 2.22 -12.03
C TYR A 443 -1.47 1.93 -10.80
N GLU A 444 -0.24 1.49 -10.97
CA GLU A 444 0.71 1.34 -9.86
C GLU A 444 1.92 2.23 -10.07
N LEU A 445 2.54 2.69 -8.98
CA LEU A 445 3.87 3.32 -9.02
C LEU A 445 4.93 2.22 -9.09
N THR A 446 5.49 2.00 -10.27
CA THR A 446 6.59 1.07 -10.55
C THR A 446 7.82 1.85 -10.97
N ALA A 447 8.95 1.18 -11.23
CA ALA A 447 10.11 1.85 -11.83
C ALA A 447 9.75 2.54 -13.18
N ASP A 448 8.81 1.99 -13.95
CA ASP A 448 8.44 2.56 -15.26
C ASP A 448 7.50 3.78 -15.17
N THR A 449 6.70 3.87 -14.11
CA THR A 449 5.68 4.93 -13.94
C THR A 449 6.08 6.01 -12.93
N SER A 450 7.16 5.78 -12.16
CA SER A 450 7.74 6.72 -11.22
C SER A 450 8.91 7.50 -11.83
N THR A 451 9.33 8.56 -11.15
CA THR A 451 10.42 9.44 -11.58
C THR A 451 11.41 9.72 -10.46
N GLY A 452 12.54 10.32 -10.85
CA GLY A 452 13.57 10.76 -9.92
C GLY A 452 14.09 9.64 -9.02
N ILE A 453 14.28 9.98 -7.75
CA ILE A 453 14.86 9.07 -6.75
C ILE A 453 13.97 7.87 -6.42
N LEU A 454 12.64 7.99 -6.59
CA LEU A 454 11.71 6.89 -6.35
C LEU A 454 11.88 5.78 -7.41
N ARG A 455 12.03 6.16 -8.69
CA ARG A 455 12.35 5.21 -9.76
C ARG A 455 13.62 4.44 -9.46
N ASP A 456 14.67 5.16 -9.10
CA ASP A 456 15.99 4.56 -8.86
C ASP A 456 15.91 3.60 -7.67
N PHE A 457 15.20 3.97 -6.60
CA PHE A 457 14.90 3.08 -5.48
C PHE A 457 14.13 1.82 -5.90
N LEU A 458 13.08 1.93 -6.71
CA LEU A 458 12.28 0.78 -7.14
C LEU A 458 13.09 -0.17 -8.06
N SER A 459 13.91 0.39 -8.94
CA SER A 459 14.83 -0.37 -9.79
C SER A 459 15.86 -1.14 -8.97
N ASP A 460 16.36 -0.52 -7.90
CA ASP A 460 17.27 -1.13 -6.94
C ASP A 460 16.59 -2.27 -6.15
N VAL A 461 15.36 -2.07 -5.68
CA VAL A 461 14.59 -3.12 -4.99
C VAL A 461 14.34 -4.30 -5.91
N GLU A 462 13.92 -4.04 -7.16
CA GLU A 462 13.66 -5.08 -8.15
C GLU A 462 14.90 -5.93 -8.47
N SER A 463 16.05 -5.29 -8.64
CA SER A 463 17.31 -5.99 -8.97
C SER A 463 17.96 -6.70 -7.78
N LYS A 464 17.85 -6.16 -6.56
CA LYS A 464 18.57 -6.66 -5.39
C LYS A 464 17.78 -7.66 -4.57
N LYS A 465 16.45 -7.67 -4.62
CA LYS A 465 15.60 -8.54 -3.79
C LYS A 465 15.07 -9.74 -4.58
N SER A 466 14.88 -10.86 -3.88
CA SER A 466 14.29 -12.07 -4.44
C SER A 466 13.72 -12.97 -3.34
N GLN A 467 12.81 -13.87 -3.73
CA GLN A 467 12.28 -14.91 -2.85
C GLN A 467 13.38 -15.81 -2.30
N ILE A 468 14.34 -16.21 -3.15
CA ILE A 468 15.53 -17.00 -2.78
C ILE A 468 16.29 -16.34 -1.64
N LYS A 469 16.61 -15.05 -1.77
CA LYS A 469 17.33 -14.29 -0.73
C LYS A 469 16.55 -14.21 0.57
N GLN A 470 15.24 -14.01 0.51
CA GLN A 470 14.40 -14.01 1.71
C GLN A 470 14.39 -15.38 2.38
N LEU A 471 14.20 -16.46 1.62
CA LEU A 471 14.19 -17.82 2.17
C LEU A 471 15.56 -18.18 2.76
N GLY A 472 16.66 -17.86 2.09
CA GLY A 472 18.01 -18.05 2.61
C GLY A 472 18.29 -17.26 3.89
N LYS A 473 17.67 -16.08 4.07
CA LYS A 473 17.76 -15.29 5.30
C LYS A 473 17.00 -15.92 6.48
N PHE A 474 15.83 -16.48 6.24
CA PHE A 474 14.92 -16.90 7.32
C PHE A 474 14.88 -18.41 7.58
N THR A 475 15.33 -19.23 6.64
CA THR A 475 15.09 -20.68 6.68
C THR A 475 16.32 -21.50 6.31
N GLU A 476 16.36 -22.73 6.80
CA GLU A 476 17.34 -23.75 6.45
C GLU A 476 16.64 -25.05 6.07
N VAL A 477 17.34 -25.93 5.35
CA VAL A 477 16.84 -27.26 5.01
C VAL A 477 17.45 -28.27 5.99
N GLY A 478 16.60 -28.93 6.78
CA GLY A 478 17.02 -29.94 7.73
C GLY A 478 17.61 -31.18 7.06
N LYS A 479 18.26 -32.03 7.86
CA LYS A 479 18.83 -33.31 7.36
C LYS A 479 17.79 -34.27 6.78
N ASP A 480 16.53 -34.07 7.15
CA ASP A 480 15.37 -34.79 6.64
C ASP A 480 14.81 -34.21 5.33
N GLY A 481 15.44 -33.16 4.79
CA GLY A 481 15.01 -32.48 3.58
C GLY A 481 13.86 -31.49 3.80
N VAL A 482 13.39 -31.30 5.04
CA VAL A 482 12.29 -30.37 5.35
C VAL A 482 12.84 -29.00 5.69
N ARG A 483 12.31 -27.97 5.02
CA ARG A 483 12.66 -26.57 5.28
C ARG A 483 12.01 -26.08 6.57
N ARG A 484 12.77 -25.38 7.40
CA ARG A 484 12.36 -24.83 8.71
C ARG A 484 12.94 -23.44 8.92
N PHE A 485 12.36 -22.68 9.85
CA PHE A 485 12.91 -21.38 10.23
C PHE A 485 14.23 -21.54 10.98
N MET A 486 15.17 -20.63 10.71
CA MET A 486 16.34 -20.45 11.56
C MET A 486 15.94 -19.59 12.75
N LEU A 487 16.03 -20.15 13.96
CA LEU A 487 15.66 -19.47 15.22
C LEU A 487 16.91 -18.87 15.86
N ASN A 488 17.10 -17.56 15.73
CA ASN A 488 18.24 -16.85 16.31
C ASN A 488 17.96 -15.33 16.40
N ASP A 489 18.89 -14.61 17.03
CA ASP A 489 18.80 -13.16 17.21
C ASP A 489 18.83 -12.38 15.89
N VAL A 490 19.39 -12.94 14.80
CA VAL A 490 19.46 -12.29 13.49
C VAL A 490 18.11 -12.33 12.78
N THR A 491 17.44 -13.48 12.80
CA THR A 491 16.07 -13.62 12.26
C THR A 491 15.02 -13.08 13.21
N ARG A 492 15.38 -12.94 14.51
CA ARG A 492 14.52 -12.58 15.63
C ARG A 492 13.29 -13.48 15.69
N LEU A 493 13.53 -14.77 15.43
CA LEU A 493 12.54 -15.83 15.48
C LEU A 493 12.80 -16.72 16.69
N GLU A 494 11.74 -16.98 17.44
CA GLU A 494 11.73 -17.86 18.60
C GLU A 494 10.78 -19.04 18.38
N ASP A 495 10.97 -20.07 19.20
CA ASP A 495 10.11 -21.26 19.20
C ASP A 495 8.68 -20.92 19.67
N VAL A 496 7.71 -21.68 19.18
CA VAL A 496 6.29 -21.55 19.54
C VAL A 496 5.89 -22.74 20.40
N PRO A 497 5.26 -22.54 21.58
CA PRO A 497 4.74 -23.65 22.36
C PRO A 497 3.84 -24.56 21.52
N LYS A 498 4.03 -25.88 21.63
CA LYS A 498 3.38 -26.86 20.75
C LYS A 498 1.85 -26.70 20.64
N GLU A 499 1.20 -26.41 21.76
CA GLU A 499 -0.25 -26.15 21.80
C GLU A 499 -0.66 -24.97 20.90
N LEU A 500 0.11 -23.87 20.92
CA LEU A 500 -0.15 -22.69 20.12
C LEU A 500 0.18 -22.94 18.64
N GLU A 501 1.25 -23.67 18.35
CA GLU A 501 1.59 -24.12 16.99
C GLU A 501 0.43 -24.93 16.38
N ASP A 502 -0.12 -25.88 17.13
CA ASP A 502 -1.23 -26.73 16.67
C ASP A 502 -2.52 -25.92 16.44
N LYS A 503 -2.79 -24.88 17.25
CA LYS A 503 -3.88 -23.92 17.01
C LYS A 503 -3.67 -23.15 15.71
N ILE A 504 -2.48 -22.61 15.49
CA ILE A 504 -2.15 -21.88 14.24
C ILE A 504 -2.31 -22.80 13.03
N ARG A 505 -1.77 -24.02 13.07
CA ARG A 505 -1.93 -25.01 12.00
C ARG A 505 -3.39 -25.34 11.71
N THR A 506 -4.23 -25.40 12.75
CA THR A 506 -5.68 -25.62 12.59
C THR A 506 -6.37 -24.44 11.89
N GLU A 507 -5.94 -23.20 12.16
CA GLU A 507 -6.46 -21.99 11.50
C GLU A 507 -6.05 -21.89 10.02
N ILE A 508 -4.89 -22.42 9.64
CA ILE A 508 -4.42 -22.49 8.24
C ILE A 508 -5.11 -23.66 7.51
N ALA A 509 -6.42 -23.55 7.35
CA ALA A 509 -7.26 -24.53 6.66
C ALA A 509 -8.21 -23.86 5.65
N SER A 510 -8.67 -24.63 4.66
CA SER A 510 -9.53 -24.14 3.57
C SER A 510 -10.82 -23.48 4.04
N THR A 511 -11.38 -23.96 5.15
CA THR A 511 -12.64 -23.50 5.76
C THR A 511 -12.44 -22.34 6.75
N ARG A 512 -11.20 -21.97 7.07
CA ARG A 512 -10.83 -20.91 8.03
C ARG A 512 -10.05 -19.81 7.32
N TYR A 513 -8.72 -19.75 7.44
CA TYR A 513 -7.88 -18.82 6.68
C TYR A 513 -8.22 -18.84 5.19
N GLY A 514 -8.35 -20.04 4.61
CA GLY A 514 -8.73 -20.17 3.22
C GLY A 514 -10.04 -19.46 2.90
N ALA A 515 -11.04 -19.49 3.78
CA ALA A 515 -12.33 -18.82 3.58
C ALA A 515 -12.24 -17.29 3.70
N SER A 516 -11.30 -16.76 4.48
CA SER A 516 -11.10 -15.31 4.64
C SER A 516 -10.29 -14.68 3.51
N MET A 517 -9.49 -15.46 2.77
CA MET A 517 -8.73 -15.00 1.59
C MET A 517 -9.63 -14.46 0.47
N MET A 518 -9.06 -13.60 -0.37
CA MET A 518 -9.75 -13.04 -1.54
C MET A 518 -10.17 -14.16 -2.51
N LYS A 519 -11.42 -14.09 -2.99
CA LYS A 519 -12.03 -15.14 -3.83
C LYS A 519 -12.20 -14.77 -5.30
N MET A 520 -12.16 -13.48 -5.61
CA MET A 520 -12.50 -12.95 -6.93
C MET A 520 -11.47 -11.91 -7.37
N GLY A 521 -11.14 -11.91 -8.66
CA GLY A 521 -10.16 -11.00 -9.26
C GLY A 521 -9.15 -11.74 -10.13
N TRP A 522 -8.43 -10.98 -10.96
CA TRP A 522 -7.42 -11.54 -11.84
C TRP A 522 -6.19 -12.00 -11.03
N LYS A 523 -5.62 -13.17 -11.36
CA LYS A 523 -4.47 -13.78 -10.67
C LYS A 523 -4.69 -14.05 -9.16
N VAL A 524 -5.94 -14.10 -8.68
CA VAL A 524 -6.24 -14.57 -7.32
C VAL A 524 -5.82 -16.03 -7.18
N ARG A 525 -5.12 -16.35 -6.09
CA ARG A 525 -4.74 -17.73 -5.76
C ARG A 525 -5.91 -18.42 -5.05
N GLY A 526 -6.38 -19.52 -5.63
CA GLY A 526 -7.32 -20.42 -4.96
C GLY A 526 -6.65 -21.19 -3.82
N TRP A 527 -7.45 -21.82 -2.96
CA TRP A 527 -6.91 -22.72 -1.95
C TRP A 527 -6.42 -24.02 -2.60
N ASP A 528 -5.25 -24.49 -2.19
CA ASP A 528 -4.66 -25.76 -2.59
C ASP A 528 -3.97 -26.40 -1.38
N ASP A 529 -4.39 -27.61 -0.99
CA ASP A 529 -3.92 -28.23 0.26
C ASP A 529 -2.41 -28.52 0.25
N ASP A 530 -1.82 -28.81 -0.91
CA ASP A 530 -0.38 -29.05 -1.03
C ASP A 530 0.40 -27.74 -0.89
N PHE A 531 0.02 -26.69 -1.62
CA PHE A 531 0.63 -25.37 -1.54
C PHE A 531 0.60 -24.79 -0.12
N PHE A 532 -0.58 -24.84 0.52
CA PHE A 532 -0.82 -24.28 1.85
C PHE A 532 -0.45 -25.23 3.00
N THR A 533 0.22 -26.35 2.70
CA THR A 533 0.80 -27.21 3.73
C THR A 533 1.78 -26.39 4.58
N VAL A 534 1.49 -26.28 5.88
CA VAL A 534 2.38 -25.61 6.83
C VAL A 534 3.58 -26.52 7.13
N LEU A 535 4.77 -26.05 6.77
CA LEU A 535 6.03 -26.72 7.08
C LEU A 535 6.46 -26.40 8.51
N ASP A 536 6.44 -25.13 8.90
CA ASP A 536 6.98 -24.67 10.17
C ASP A 536 6.31 -23.39 10.66
N VAL A 537 6.40 -23.11 11.96
CA VAL A 537 5.85 -21.91 12.60
C VAL A 537 6.84 -21.36 13.61
N ALA A 538 7.11 -20.06 13.56
CA ALA A 538 7.97 -19.37 14.51
C ALA A 538 7.32 -18.10 15.06
N ARG A 539 7.64 -17.72 16.29
CA ARG A 539 7.22 -16.43 16.87
C ARG A 539 8.20 -15.34 16.44
N ARG A 540 7.71 -14.21 15.94
CA ARG A 540 8.54 -13.04 15.64
C ARG A 540 8.59 -12.14 16.89
N VAL A 541 9.79 -11.83 17.36
CA VAL A 541 9.98 -10.98 18.56
C VAL A 541 10.69 -9.68 18.22
N GLY A 542 10.27 -8.57 18.84
CA GLY A 542 10.84 -7.24 18.61
C GLY A 542 10.73 -6.80 17.15
N SER A 543 9.54 -6.41 16.69
CA SER A 543 9.40 -5.82 15.36
C SER A 543 8.45 -4.63 15.39
N GLY A 544 8.90 -3.49 14.84
CA GLY A 544 8.12 -2.28 14.59
C GLY A 544 7.91 -1.38 15.82
N ILE A 545 8.01 -0.06 15.67
CA ILE A 545 7.92 0.90 16.80
C ILE A 545 6.46 1.13 17.28
N GLY A 546 5.49 0.98 16.37
CA GLY A 546 4.05 1.05 16.67
C GLY A 546 3.47 -0.28 17.18
N SER A 547 3.92 -1.40 16.59
CA SER A 547 3.50 -2.78 16.89
C SER A 547 4.44 -3.53 17.81
N TYR A 548 5.41 -2.85 18.42
CA TYR A 548 6.27 -3.45 19.43
C TYR A 548 5.32 -4.15 20.43
N GLY A 549 5.52 -5.45 20.69
CA GLY A 549 4.77 -6.25 21.68
C GLY A 549 3.37 -6.75 21.32
N VAL A 550 2.90 -6.63 20.06
CA VAL A 550 1.75 -7.43 19.62
C VAL A 550 2.19 -8.83 19.20
N ASP A 551 1.34 -9.84 19.42
CA ASP A 551 1.66 -11.20 19.02
C ASP A 551 1.80 -11.30 17.49
N ARG A 552 2.90 -11.90 17.05
CA ARG A 552 3.25 -12.05 15.64
C ARG A 552 3.92 -13.39 15.40
N PHE A 553 3.48 -14.09 14.37
CA PHE A 553 3.97 -15.42 13.99
C PHE A 553 4.31 -15.44 12.50
N TYR A 554 5.40 -16.12 12.16
CA TYR A 554 5.71 -16.48 10.79
C TYR A 554 5.32 -17.94 10.56
N VAL A 555 4.60 -18.18 9.46
CA VAL A 555 4.19 -19.51 9.02
C VAL A 555 4.84 -19.80 7.68
N LEU A 556 5.63 -20.87 7.61
CA LEU A 556 6.28 -21.31 6.38
C LEU A 556 5.35 -22.28 5.65
N LEU A 557 4.89 -21.90 4.45
CA LEU A 557 4.13 -22.75 3.55
C LEU A 557 5.04 -23.51 2.60
N LYS A 558 4.63 -24.71 2.19
CA LYS A 558 5.31 -25.52 1.17
C LYS A 558 5.55 -24.73 -0.11
N GLY A 559 4.50 -24.08 -0.63
CA GLY A 559 4.54 -23.37 -1.91
C GLY A 559 4.40 -24.31 -3.12
N GLU A 560 4.74 -23.84 -4.32
CA GLU A 560 4.70 -24.67 -5.55
C GLU A 560 5.84 -25.70 -5.56
N ASP A 561 5.51 -26.99 -5.66
CA ASP A 561 6.53 -28.05 -5.73
C ASP A 561 7.17 -28.12 -7.12
N THR A 562 8.38 -27.61 -7.27
CA THR A 562 9.22 -27.84 -8.46
C THR A 562 10.51 -28.57 -8.09
N SER A 563 10.42 -29.85 -7.71
CA SER A 563 11.59 -30.75 -7.71
C SER A 563 12.28 -30.68 -9.10
N THR A 564 13.60 -30.60 -9.29
CA THR A 564 14.70 -31.24 -8.55
C THR A 564 16.02 -30.47 -8.51
N ASP A 565 16.16 -29.25 -9.06
CA ASP A 565 17.49 -28.61 -9.16
C ASP A 565 17.54 -27.10 -8.82
N GLU A 566 16.43 -26.51 -8.38
CA GLU A 566 16.37 -25.13 -7.84
C GLU A 566 15.41 -25.14 -6.63
N PRO A 567 15.80 -24.67 -5.43
CA PRO A 567 14.83 -24.48 -4.34
C PRO A 567 13.94 -23.25 -4.68
N ASP A 568 12.96 -22.90 -3.83
CA ASP A 568 12.45 -21.51 -3.70
C ASP A 568 11.03 -21.16 -4.15
N ALA A 569 10.06 -22.05 -3.97
CA ALA A 569 8.64 -21.69 -4.06
C ALA A 569 7.93 -21.44 -2.72
N SER A 570 8.58 -21.78 -1.58
CA SER A 570 8.00 -21.63 -0.24
C SER A 570 7.65 -20.18 0.08
N VAL A 571 6.57 -20.00 0.81
CA VAL A 571 6.04 -18.68 1.16
C VAL A 571 6.04 -18.50 2.67
N ILE A 572 6.54 -17.35 3.13
CA ILE A 572 6.44 -16.96 4.53
C ILE A 572 5.20 -16.08 4.69
N LEU A 573 4.21 -16.58 5.43
CA LEU A 573 3.10 -15.76 5.91
C LEU A 573 3.50 -15.03 7.20
N ASP A 574 3.00 -13.82 7.33
CA ASP A 574 3.04 -12.95 8.50
C ASP A 574 1.64 -12.92 9.12
N ILE A 575 1.51 -13.51 10.31
CA ILE A 575 0.28 -13.56 11.09
C ILE A 575 0.46 -12.61 12.26
N LYS A 576 -0.31 -11.53 12.31
CA LYS A 576 -0.15 -10.43 13.28
C LYS A 576 -1.46 -10.16 14.00
N TYR A 577 -1.42 -10.09 15.33
CA TYR A 577 -2.57 -9.69 16.13
C TYR A 577 -3.03 -8.28 15.75
N GLU A 578 -4.33 -8.12 15.51
CA GLU A 578 -4.93 -6.85 15.09
C GLU A 578 -5.73 -6.24 16.25
N PRO A 579 -5.18 -5.25 16.98
CA PRO A 579 -5.88 -4.63 18.09
C PRO A 579 -7.03 -3.72 17.62
N THR A 580 -7.86 -3.28 18.57
CA THR A 580 -8.85 -2.22 18.30
C THR A 580 -8.17 -0.94 17.84
N SER A 581 -8.50 -0.51 16.63
CA SER A 581 -8.03 0.73 16.01
C SER A 581 -8.33 1.97 16.83
N ALA A 582 -7.54 3.03 16.60
CA ALA A 582 -7.76 4.37 17.07
C ALA A 582 -9.10 4.94 16.60
N VAL A 583 -9.51 4.70 15.35
CA VAL A 583 -10.80 5.16 14.82
C VAL A 583 -11.97 4.64 15.66
N SER A 584 -11.99 3.34 16.00
CA SER A 584 -13.05 2.70 16.81
C SER A 584 -13.24 3.31 18.22
N ARG A 585 -12.28 4.13 18.68
CA ARG A 585 -12.30 4.82 19.97
C ARG A 585 -12.88 6.23 19.92
N VAL A 586 -13.09 6.78 18.72
CA VAL A 586 -13.58 8.15 18.52
C VAL A 586 -14.88 8.23 17.72
N LEU A 587 -15.29 7.14 17.08
CA LEU A 587 -16.59 7.06 16.40
C LEU A 587 -17.75 7.25 17.38
N ASP A 588 -18.80 7.92 16.91
CA ASP A 588 -20.10 7.97 17.58
C ASP A 588 -20.77 6.58 17.59
N ASN A 589 -21.84 6.44 18.39
CA ASN A 589 -22.50 5.15 18.59
C ASN A 589 -23.13 4.58 17.30
N ASP A 590 -23.70 5.43 16.45
CA ASP A 590 -24.38 5.00 15.23
C ASP A 590 -23.36 4.51 14.20
N THR A 591 -22.30 5.28 14.00
CA THR A 591 -21.19 4.88 13.13
C THR A 591 -20.51 3.62 13.65
N LYS A 592 -20.32 3.48 14.96
CA LYS A 592 -19.72 2.28 15.56
C LYS A 592 -20.59 1.03 15.37
N ALA A 593 -21.91 1.17 15.46
CA ALA A 593 -22.84 0.09 15.16
C ALA A 593 -22.74 -0.34 13.68
N TRP A 594 -22.66 0.62 12.76
CA TRP A 594 -22.45 0.35 11.34
C TRP A 594 -21.13 -0.38 11.06
N TYR A 595 -20.02 0.03 11.68
CA TYR A 595 -18.74 -0.68 11.56
C TYR A 595 -18.82 -2.13 12.06
N SER A 596 -19.51 -2.34 13.18
CA SER A 596 -19.64 -3.68 13.79
C SER A 596 -20.49 -4.64 12.95
N ASP A 597 -21.39 -4.11 12.12
CA ASP A 597 -22.17 -4.90 11.15
C ASP A 597 -21.34 -5.18 9.87
N MET A 598 -20.53 -4.21 9.43
CA MET A 598 -19.76 -4.30 8.19
C MET A 598 -18.53 -5.22 8.28
N PHE A 599 -17.90 -5.29 9.47
CA PHE A 599 -16.67 -6.04 9.69
C PHE A 599 -16.87 -7.10 10.76
N LYS A 600 -16.43 -8.33 10.48
CA LYS A 600 -16.53 -9.42 11.46
C LYS A 600 -15.65 -9.18 12.68
N ASN A 601 -14.47 -8.60 12.47
CA ASN A 601 -13.50 -8.22 13.48
C ASN A 601 -12.49 -7.21 12.91
N GLU A 602 -11.53 -6.76 13.72
CA GLU A 602 -10.52 -5.76 13.31
C GLU A 602 -9.58 -6.27 12.20
N ALA A 603 -9.23 -7.56 12.19
CA ALA A 603 -8.40 -8.15 11.13
C ALA A 603 -9.15 -8.24 9.79
N ASP A 604 -10.46 -8.50 9.81
CA ASP A 604 -11.33 -8.41 8.63
C ASP A 604 -11.37 -6.99 8.07
N ARG A 605 -11.53 -5.97 8.94
CA ARG A 605 -11.46 -4.56 8.54
C ARG A 605 -10.13 -4.25 7.84
N ALA A 606 -9.00 -4.58 8.45
CA ALA A 606 -7.67 -4.33 7.88
C ALA A 606 -7.47 -5.06 6.54
N ALA A 607 -7.88 -6.33 6.43
CA ALA A 607 -7.79 -7.09 5.19
C ALA A 607 -8.68 -6.52 4.07
N GLN A 608 -9.90 -6.06 4.40
CA GLN A 608 -10.78 -5.39 3.45
C GLN A 608 -10.21 -4.04 3.01
N ALA A 609 -9.65 -3.26 3.93
CA ALA A 609 -9.00 -1.99 3.62
C ALA A 609 -7.86 -2.18 2.64
N GLN A 610 -6.95 -3.14 2.91
CA GLN A 610 -5.82 -3.43 2.04
C GLN A 610 -6.27 -3.80 0.62
N ARG A 611 -7.36 -4.58 0.48
CA ARG A 611 -7.96 -4.94 -0.82
C ARG A 611 -8.57 -3.75 -1.57
N ARG A 612 -9.00 -2.72 -0.85
CA ARG A 612 -9.67 -1.54 -1.43
C ARG A 612 -8.71 -0.39 -1.73
N LEU A 613 -7.64 -0.26 -0.94
CA LEU A 613 -6.67 0.81 -1.07
C LEU A 613 -5.54 0.46 -2.06
N THR A 614 -5.36 -0.82 -2.39
CA THR A 614 -4.35 -1.29 -3.37
C THR A 614 -5.03 -1.91 -4.61
N SER A 615 -4.35 -1.96 -5.76
CA SER A 615 -4.93 -2.53 -6.99
C SER A 615 -4.62 -4.03 -7.10
N TYR A 616 -3.34 -4.39 -7.08
CA TYR A 616 -2.90 -5.79 -7.13
C TYR A 616 -2.48 -6.28 -5.75
N THR A 617 -3.41 -6.19 -4.80
CA THR A 617 -3.23 -6.63 -3.41
C THR A 617 -2.58 -8.00 -3.33
N ASP A 618 -1.66 -8.15 -2.37
CA ASP A 618 -1.06 -9.43 -2.01
C ASP A 618 -2.12 -10.55 -1.99
N PRO A 619 -1.92 -11.64 -2.78
CA PRO A 619 -2.91 -12.71 -2.89
C PRO A 619 -3.14 -13.47 -1.58
N PHE A 620 -2.25 -13.32 -0.59
CA PHE A 620 -2.31 -13.97 0.71
C PHE A 620 -3.04 -13.16 1.78
N VAL A 621 -3.57 -11.98 1.44
CA VAL A 621 -4.32 -11.16 2.40
C VAL A 621 -5.59 -11.90 2.82
N GLY A 622 -5.67 -12.17 4.12
CA GLY A 622 -6.80 -12.78 4.82
C GLY A 622 -6.67 -12.53 6.32
N TRP A 623 -7.41 -13.30 7.11
CA TRP A 623 -7.36 -13.22 8.56
C TRP A 623 -7.78 -14.55 9.21
N ILE A 624 -7.41 -14.73 10.46
CA ILE A 624 -7.79 -15.87 11.31
C ILE A 624 -8.19 -15.38 12.70
N GLU A 625 -8.76 -16.26 13.50
CA GLU A 625 -8.99 -16.01 14.92
C GLU A 625 -8.25 -17.05 15.77
N LEU A 626 -7.43 -16.60 16.71
CA LEU A 626 -6.77 -17.47 17.69
C LEU A 626 -7.37 -17.17 19.06
N ASP A 627 -7.99 -18.17 19.67
CA ASP A 627 -8.66 -18.04 20.98
C ASP A 627 -9.64 -16.84 21.05
N GLY A 628 -10.33 -16.55 19.94
CA GLY A 628 -11.28 -15.45 19.81
C GLY A 628 -10.65 -14.07 19.58
N GLN A 629 -9.33 -13.99 19.43
CA GLN A 629 -8.62 -12.76 19.08
C GLN A 629 -8.33 -12.70 17.58
N PRO A 630 -8.52 -11.54 16.92
CA PRO A 630 -8.32 -11.40 15.48
C PRO A 630 -6.84 -11.26 15.10
N TYR A 631 -6.43 -12.00 14.06
CA TYR A 631 -5.10 -11.89 13.48
C TYR A 631 -5.18 -11.68 11.97
N ASN A 632 -4.51 -10.64 11.49
CA ASN A 632 -4.31 -10.39 10.07
C ASN A 632 -3.27 -11.38 9.51
N VAL A 633 -3.53 -11.92 8.32
CA VAL A 633 -2.61 -12.81 7.60
C VAL A 633 -2.26 -12.18 6.26
N ARG A 634 -0.96 -12.06 5.98
CA ARG A 634 -0.42 -11.60 4.70
C ARG A 634 0.87 -12.32 4.36
N GLN A 635 1.36 -12.21 3.14
CA GLN A 635 2.72 -12.64 2.82
C GLN A 635 3.72 -11.62 3.34
N ARG A 636 4.82 -12.10 3.92
CA ARG A 636 6.02 -11.29 4.05
C ARG A 636 6.63 -11.11 2.66
N SER A 637 6.36 -9.99 1.99
CA SER A 637 6.85 -9.78 0.62
C SER A 637 8.39 -9.90 0.56
N PRO A 638 8.96 -10.71 -0.35
CA PRO A 638 10.42 -10.78 -0.51
C PRO A 638 11.06 -9.48 -1.00
N TRP A 639 10.26 -8.59 -1.60
CA TRP A 639 10.67 -7.26 -2.07
C TRP A 639 10.25 -6.15 -1.11
N LYS A 640 9.83 -6.47 0.12
CA LYS A 640 9.49 -5.45 1.12
C LYS A 640 10.72 -4.58 1.37
N ASN A 641 10.62 -3.28 1.11
CA ASN A 641 11.63 -2.30 1.47
C ASN A 641 11.01 -0.92 1.75
N SER A 642 11.66 -0.11 2.57
CA SER A 642 11.23 1.24 2.94
C SER A 642 12.16 2.27 2.32
N PHE A 643 11.65 3.46 1.98
CA PHE A 643 12.47 4.53 1.46
C PHE A 643 13.11 5.34 2.61
N GLU A 644 14.41 5.62 2.54
CA GLU A 644 15.12 6.43 3.55
C GLU A 644 14.87 7.92 3.36
N LEU A 645 13.83 8.43 4.03
CA LEU A 645 13.35 9.82 3.88
C LEU A 645 14.39 10.87 4.26
N GLU A 646 15.33 10.56 5.15
CA GLU A 646 16.34 11.52 5.60
C GLU A 646 17.49 11.73 4.63
N GLN A 647 17.55 10.91 3.57
CA GLN A 647 18.46 11.15 2.45
C GLN A 647 17.94 12.26 1.51
N LEU A 648 16.66 12.64 1.61
CA LEU A 648 16.04 13.68 0.78
C LEU A 648 16.41 15.11 1.23
N THR A 649 17.70 15.45 1.14
CA THR A 649 18.25 16.77 1.49
C THR A 649 18.22 17.77 0.33
N ASN A 650 17.96 17.30 -0.90
CA ASN A 650 17.72 18.16 -2.05
C ASN A 650 16.24 18.49 -2.15
N TYR A 651 15.90 19.78 -2.11
CA TYR A 651 14.50 20.22 -2.10
C TYR A 651 13.71 19.76 -3.32
N ARG A 652 14.26 19.87 -4.53
CA ARG A 652 13.57 19.45 -5.75
C ARG A 652 13.28 17.96 -5.78
N ALA A 653 14.21 17.14 -5.29
CA ALA A 653 14.01 15.70 -5.15
C ALA A 653 12.96 15.37 -4.08
N PHE A 654 12.92 16.14 -2.99
CA PHE A 654 11.89 16.01 -1.96
C PHE A 654 10.50 16.37 -2.52
N GLU A 655 10.37 17.51 -3.19
CA GLU A 655 9.12 17.94 -3.83
C GLU A 655 8.62 16.91 -4.86
N GLU A 656 9.49 16.45 -5.78
CA GLU A 656 9.14 15.40 -6.76
C GLU A 656 8.72 14.08 -6.09
N PHE A 657 9.32 13.73 -4.96
CA PHE A 657 8.90 12.58 -4.16
C PHE A 657 7.51 12.82 -3.54
N ILE A 658 7.25 14.00 -2.98
CA ILE A 658 5.96 14.37 -2.39
C ILE A 658 4.83 14.39 -3.43
N GLU A 659 5.09 14.83 -4.67
CA GLU A 659 4.11 14.75 -5.77
C GLU A 659 3.71 13.29 -6.05
N GLN A 660 4.67 12.37 -6.08
CA GLN A 660 4.39 10.93 -6.30
C GLN A 660 3.64 10.30 -5.12
N ILE A 661 3.92 10.74 -3.89
CA ILE A 661 3.14 10.37 -2.70
C ILE A 661 1.68 10.88 -2.79
N ALA A 662 1.47 12.07 -3.36
CA ALA A 662 0.14 12.60 -3.62
C ALA A 662 -0.62 11.75 -4.64
N VAL A 663 0.05 11.30 -5.71
CA VAL A 663 -0.52 10.37 -6.70
C VAL A 663 -0.92 9.05 -6.03
N ALA A 664 -0.05 8.47 -5.20
CA ALA A 664 -0.33 7.21 -4.49
C ALA A 664 -1.53 7.35 -3.55
N THR A 665 -1.59 8.44 -2.78
CA THR A 665 -2.68 8.72 -1.83
C THR A 665 -4.01 8.93 -2.56
N ALA A 666 -4.04 9.78 -3.59
CA ALA A 666 -5.24 10.05 -4.38
C ALA A 666 -5.75 8.77 -5.07
N THR A 667 -4.85 7.98 -5.65
CA THR A 667 -5.21 6.72 -6.29
C THR A 667 -5.81 5.73 -5.29
N SER A 668 -5.24 5.62 -4.09
CA SER A 668 -5.75 4.75 -3.03
C SER A 668 -7.16 5.17 -2.58
N HIS A 669 -7.40 6.47 -2.36
CA HIS A 669 -8.73 6.97 -2.01
C HIS A 669 -9.76 6.79 -3.14
N VAL A 670 -9.38 6.99 -4.40
CA VAL A 670 -10.30 6.75 -5.53
C VAL A 670 -10.71 5.27 -5.62
N ARG A 671 -9.77 4.33 -5.41
CA ARG A 671 -10.09 2.88 -5.31
C ARG A 671 -10.93 2.55 -4.09
N GLY A 672 -10.66 3.24 -2.98
CA GLY A 672 -11.33 3.12 -1.70
C GLY A 672 -12.79 3.57 -1.70
N THR A 673 -13.30 4.07 -2.83
CA THR A 673 -14.68 4.57 -2.90
C THR A 673 -15.70 3.51 -2.47
N VAL A 674 -16.61 3.92 -1.60
CA VAL A 674 -17.68 3.06 -1.06
C VAL A 674 -19.02 3.28 -1.77
N SER A 675 -19.19 4.45 -2.38
CA SER A 675 -20.42 4.90 -3.05
C SER A 675 -20.41 4.64 -4.57
N LYS A 676 -21.59 4.49 -5.16
CA LYS A 676 -21.77 4.36 -6.62
C LYS A 676 -21.89 5.71 -7.30
N SER A 677 -21.69 5.75 -8.62
CA SER A 677 -21.84 6.96 -9.42
C SER A 677 -23.26 7.56 -9.28
N PRO A 678 -23.40 8.91 -9.15
CA PRO A 678 -22.36 9.93 -9.18
C PRO A 678 -21.62 10.16 -7.85
N GLY A 679 -22.00 9.47 -6.77
CA GLY A 679 -21.38 9.61 -5.44
C GLY A 679 -20.00 8.97 -5.27
N GLN A 680 -19.36 8.49 -6.35
CA GLN A 680 -17.98 8.00 -6.25
C GLN A 680 -17.03 9.12 -5.80
N PHE A 681 -16.01 8.75 -5.03
CA PHE A 681 -15.07 9.67 -4.40
C PHE A 681 -14.48 10.70 -5.37
N LYS A 682 -14.03 10.26 -6.55
CA LYS A 682 -13.49 11.13 -7.61
C LYS A 682 -14.46 12.22 -8.08
N HIS A 683 -15.75 11.94 -8.16
CA HIS A 683 -16.77 12.92 -8.53
C HIS A 683 -17.04 13.90 -7.39
N VAL A 684 -17.02 13.42 -6.14
CA VAL A 684 -17.13 14.29 -4.96
C VAL A 684 -15.96 15.26 -4.89
N ILE A 685 -14.73 14.79 -5.09
CA ILE A 685 -13.54 15.67 -5.15
C ILE A 685 -13.65 16.67 -6.31
N LYS A 686 -14.16 16.26 -7.47
CA LYS A 686 -14.42 17.19 -8.58
C LYS A 686 -15.42 18.28 -8.17
N VAL A 687 -16.54 17.94 -7.54
CA VAL A 687 -17.54 18.91 -7.08
C VAL A 687 -16.94 19.90 -6.08
N LEU A 688 -16.18 19.39 -5.10
CA LEU A 688 -15.64 20.21 -4.01
C LEU A 688 -14.46 21.09 -4.44
N LEU A 689 -13.53 20.54 -5.23
CA LEU A 689 -12.17 21.08 -5.40
C LEU A 689 -11.74 21.28 -6.86
N ALA A 690 -12.60 21.08 -7.86
CA ALA A 690 -12.23 21.37 -9.26
C ALA A 690 -11.96 22.85 -9.49
N GLY A 691 -12.74 23.75 -8.89
CA GLY A 691 -12.60 25.19 -9.05
C GLY A 691 -11.36 25.75 -8.33
N ASP A 692 -10.57 26.56 -9.04
CA ASP A 692 -9.29 27.13 -8.54
C ASP A 692 -9.42 27.82 -7.19
N ARG A 693 -10.51 28.56 -6.96
CA ARG A 693 -10.75 29.25 -5.69
C ARG A 693 -10.88 28.27 -4.52
N ASN A 694 -11.73 27.25 -4.66
CA ASN A 694 -11.96 26.25 -3.62
C ASN A 694 -10.70 25.44 -3.36
N ARG A 695 -10.00 25.04 -4.43
CA ARG A 695 -8.76 24.29 -4.36
C ARG A 695 -7.68 25.06 -3.61
N ARG A 696 -7.44 26.33 -3.97
CA ARG A 696 -6.45 27.18 -3.27
C ARG A 696 -6.82 27.42 -1.82
N ARG A 697 -8.10 27.70 -1.52
CA ARG A 697 -8.57 27.88 -0.14
C ARG A 697 -8.30 26.61 0.70
N TRP A 698 -8.66 25.44 0.16
CA TRP A 698 -8.46 24.16 0.83
C TRP A 698 -6.97 23.86 1.03
N SER A 699 -6.15 24.01 -0.02
CA SER A 699 -4.69 23.85 0.03
C SER A 699 -4.04 24.74 1.09
N ASN A 700 -4.36 26.04 1.10
CA ASN A 700 -3.82 26.98 2.09
C ASN A 700 -4.23 26.61 3.52
N ASN A 701 -5.48 26.18 3.73
CA ASN A 701 -5.94 25.74 5.05
C ASN A 701 -5.24 24.45 5.50
N VAL A 702 -5.07 23.46 4.62
CA VAL A 702 -4.29 22.24 4.90
C VAL A 702 -2.87 22.60 5.30
N ALA A 703 -2.20 23.50 4.58
CA ALA A 703 -0.85 23.94 4.90
C ALA A 703 -0.77 24.66 6.26
N LYS A 704 -1.67 25.62 6.51
CA LYS A 704 -1.76 26.34 7.79
C LYS A 704 -2.03 25.40 8.97
N ILE A 705 -2.93 24.43 8.81
CA ILE A 705 -3.24 23.42 9.82
C ILE A 705 -2.01 22.54 10.07
N ALA A 706 -1.37 22.02 9.03
CA ALA A 706 -0.21 21.13 9.16
C ALA A 706 0.97 21.80 9.87
N LEU A 707 1.29 23.06 9.51
CA LEU A 707 2.36 23.83 10.16
C LEU A 707 2.08 24.09 11.64
N ASN A 708 0.83 24.45 12.01
CA ASN A 708 0.45 24.66 13.40
C ASN A 708 0.37 23.35 14.19
N TYR A 709 -0.21 22.30 13.61
CA TYR A 709 -0.33 21.01 14.26
C TYR A 709 1.04 20.34 14.44
N ARG A 710 2.01 20.57 13.54
CA ARG A 710 3.41 20.19 13.80
C ARG A 710 3.94 20.78 15.11
N ASN A 711 3.69 22.07 15.38
CA ASN A 711 4.08 22.66 16.67
C ASN A 711 3.38 21.95 17.84
N GLN A 712 2.12 21.55 17.68
CA GLN A 712 1.40 20.76 18.67
C GLN A 712 2.09 19.41 18.91
N VAL A 713 2.47 18.70 17.84
CA VAL A 713 3.22 17.43 17.92
C VAL A 713 4.54 17.60 18.67
N LEU A 714 5.29 18.68 18.44
CA LEU A 714 6.54 18.93 19.16
C LEU A 714 6.32 19.20 20.66
N LEU A 715 5.26 19.92 21.01
CA LEU A 715 4.89 20.15 22.41
C LEU A 715 4.46 18.84 23.09
N ASP A 716 3.64 18.03 22.42
CA ASP A 716 3.19 16.73 22.91
C ASP A 716 4.35 15.75 23.06
N PHE A 717 5.27 15.73 22.10
CA PHE A 717 6.50 14.95 22.13
C PHE A 717 7.37 15.32 23.33
N ASN A 718 7.56 16.62 23.61
CA ASN A 718 8.34 17.06 24.77
C ASN A 718 7.71 16.60 26.08
N CYS A 719 6.38 16.73 26.23
CA CYS A 719 5.65 16.20 27.39
C CYS A 719 5.89 14.68 27.58
N PHE A 720 5.80 13.93 26.48
CA PHE A 720 6.00 12.48 26.52
C PHE A 720 7.46 12.11 26.83
N LYS A 721 8.42 12.77 26.18
CA LYS A 721 9.85 12.55 26.37
C LYS A 721 10.27 12.81 27.82
N GLU A 722 9.81 13.90 28.42
CA GLU A 722 10.06 14.22 29.83
C GLU A 722 9.47 13.14 30.75
N TYR A 723 8.22 12.73 30.52
CA TYR A 723 7.59 11.64 31.27
C TYR A 723 8.38 10.33 31.18
N VAL A 724 8.84 9.96 29.97
CA VAL A 724 9.64 8.73 29.77
C VAL A 724 10.98 8.84 30.49
N TYR A 725 11.65 9.99 30.42
CA TYR A 725 12.91 10.22 31.12
C TYR A 725 12.76 10.07 32.65
N GLU A 726 11.68 10.59 33.23
CA GLU A 726 11.40 10.53 34.66
C GLU A 726 10.98 9.14 35.16
N ASN A 727 10.17 8.42 34.38
CA ASN A 727 9.52 7.17 34.82
C ASN A 727 10.20 5.90 34.30
N PHE A 728 10.97 6.03 33.23
CA PHE A 728 11.67 4.94 32.55
C PHE A 728 13.13 5.32 32.26
N PRO A 729 13.91 5.75 33.28
CA PRO A 729 15.27 6.24 33.06
C PRO A 729 16.09 5.19 32.32
N PRO A 730 17.03 5.56 31.42
CA PRO A 730 17.92 4.60 30.78
C PRO A 730 18.60 3.78 31.88
N THR A 731 18.61 2.45 31.76
CA THR A 731 19.46 1.63 32.64
C THR A 731 20.89 2.10 32.41
N THR A 732 21.50 2.71 33.43
CA THR A 732 22.94 2.99 33.44
C THR A 732 23.64 1.65 33.31
N SER A 733 24.15 1.34 32.11
CA SER A 733 25.03 0.20 31.85
C SER A 733 26.40 0.45 32.44
#